data_AF-A0A815MEX5-F1
#
_entry.id   AF-A0A815MEX5-F1
#
_cell.length_a   1.000
_cell.length_b   1.000
_cell.length_c   1.000
_cell.angle_alpha   90.00
_cell.angle_beta   90.00
_cell.angle_gamma   90.00
#
_symmetry.space_group_name_H-M   'P 1'
#
loop_
_entity.id
_entity.type
_entity.pdbx_description
1 polymer ?
#
loop_
_entity_poly.entity_id
_entity_poly.type
_entity_poly.pdbx_seq_one_letter_code
_entity_poly.pdbx_strand_id
1 'polypeptide(L)'
;MASFLVSTLAFAQIILVQYVETIFFVLGTIGSILNILLFSQQKFRSNSCSICKSAQCFFNLINFLSISKDFLASSIATLILLFPGVIPQVYALTNSPNPVFNQAFCRARSYLTQMSAMLCRWLLTVACIDRCLLTFTNPHLRHLATVPIARKIVLLLVIMWLLIPIHILIFADVRRIGYILCTMATDASAIYHTIYTILAGGVFPPLIMLICTRVLWKSLQAKRQRQELTQIRQKKREIRDVQILAMLLLQVFIFILFTLPYMMFNLYLVFTRYVTNKSADRLAIEAFLQLFTEITMFAYLSTTFYSNTLVSQTFRNELITLITCNHGQKFCKKRRIAPHNLTSSTIYPPLDRPGPSYTVPRRNLSQSLVCYAGTNYHKRWILFLPGSTEEVHELYSWNWMNIMKKRHWPFCTLQLPENGLGDLQIAAEYIVHSVRKLHRRAVREKKKGIRSKTRIHIIGHSLGGALPRFALRFWPDIRSMVYQLIAFGATNHGTSMADTACQAFRCPISVTQQRINSSFLCAMNSYQESFSSIRYINILSKFDEIVRPVESSEIHGETVTNIYIQDICPLRIFSEHLGAGIYDYCGYFLTMNALNSRSLKNISKEECCSQILMPGIDTPTTEFLSKVLYSAEEHARQLLMHFGEIKDEPELRCVFRMDCLTRKKRVKQMRLR
;
A
#
# COMPACT_ATOMS: atom_id res chain seq x y z
N MET A 1 -3.73 -44.22 -28.83
CA MET A 1 -4.20 -42.82 -28.64
C MET A 1 -4.09 -42.47 -27.17
N ALA A 2 -3.44 -41.37 -26.81
CA ALA A 2 -3.48 -40.88 -25.44
C ALA A 2 -4.93 -40.51 -25.07
N SER A 3 -5.36 -40.80 -23.85
CA SER A 3 -6.70 -40.42 -23.39
C SER A 3 -6.84 -38.89 -23.39
N PHE A 4 -8.07 -38.40 -23.53
CA PHE A 4 -8.39 -36.96 -23.45
C PHE A 4 -7.90 -36.33 -22.14
N LEU A 5 -7.91 -37.10 -21.04
CA LEU A 5 -7.41 -36.66 -19.74
C LEU A 5 -5.89 -36.43 -19.76
N VAL A 6 -5.12 -37.35 -20.35
CA VAL A 6 -3.65 -37.26 -20.43
C VAL A 6 -3.23 -36.01 -21.22
N SER A 7 -3.86 -35.73 -22.36
CA SER A 7 -3.55 -34.53 -23.15
C SER A 7 -3.95 -33.23 -22.45
N THR A 8 -5.10 -33.21 -21.77
CA THR A 8 -5.58 -32.05 -21.02
C THR A 8 -4.66 -31.72 -19.85
N LEU A 9 -4.24 -32.72 -19.08
CA LEU A 9 -3.32 -32.52 -17.95
C LEU A 9 -1.94 -32.07 -18.42
N ALA A 10 -1.40 -32.64 -19.51
CA ALA A 10 -0.14 -32.19 -20.09
C ALA A 10 -0.20 -30.73 -20.54
N PHE A 11 -1.30 -30.30 -21.16
CA PHE A 11 -1.50 -28.90 -21.54
C PHE A 11 -1.60 -27.98 -20.32
N ALA A 12 -2.32 -28.40 -19.27
CA ALA A 12 -2.40 -27.65 -18.02
C ALA A 12 -1.03 -27.49 -17.34
N GLN A 13 -0.18 -28.53 -17.37
CA GLN A 13 1.20 -28.44 -16.85
C GLN A 13 2.01 -27.36 -17.57
N ILE A 14 1.91 -27.27 -18.90
CA ILE A 14 2.60 -26.24 -19.70
C ILE A 14 2.16 -24.84 -19.25
N ILE A 15 0.85 -24.60 -19.10
CA ILE A 15 0.31 -23.32 -18.65
C ILE A 15 0.82 -22.98 -17.23
N LEU A 16 0.81 -23.94 -16.32
CA LEU A 16 1.26 -23.75 -14.95
C LEU A 16 2.74 -23.35 -14.88
N VAL A 17 3.63 -24.05 -15.60
CA VAL A 17 5.06 -23.71 -15.67
C VAL A 17 5.26 -22.35 -16.35
N GLN A 18 4.60 -22.12 -17.49
CA GLN A 18 4.83 -20.90 -18.28
C GLN A 18 4.37 -19.63 -17.57
N TYR A 19 3.20 -19.65 -16.93
CA TYR A 19 2.61 -18.45 -16.34
C TYR A 19 2.74 -18.40 -14.83
N VAL A 20 2.31 -19.45 -14.12
CA VAL A 20 2.23 -19.41 -12.64
C VAL A 20 3.63 -19.45 -12.02
N GLU A 21 4.48 -20.37 -12.48
CA GLU A 21 5.85 -20.50 -11.97
C GLU A 21 6.70 -19.26 -12.31
N THR A 22 6.53 -18.70 -13.51
CA THR A 22 7.17 -17.43 -13.93
C THR A 22 6.72 -16.25 -13.05
N ILE A 23 5.43 -16.14 -12.73
CA ILE A 23 4.92 -15.11 -11.82
C ILE A 23 5.57 -15.25 -10.43
N PHE A 24 5.63 -16.47 -9.88
CA PHE A 24 6.31 -16.70 -8.60
C PHE A 24 7.80 -16.41 -8.67
N PHE A 25 8.47 -16.76 -9.77
CA PHE A 25 9.88 -16.41 -9.97
C PHE A 25 10.10 -14.90 -9.96
N VAL A 26 9.29 -14.12 -10.67
CA VAL A 26 9.40 -12.65 -10.72
C VAL A 26 9.12 -12.05 -9.35
N LEU A 27 7.99 -12.39 -8.73
CA LEU A 27 7.61 -11.86 -7.41
C LEU A 27 8.60 -12.28 -6.33
N GLY A 28 9.03 -13.54 -6.34
CA GLY A 28 9.99 -14.07 -5.38
C GLY A 28 11.38 -13.45 -5.53
N THR A 29 11.82 -13.17 -6.76
CA THR A 29 13.10 -12.50 -7.02
C THR A 29 13.05 -11.04 -6.55
N ILE A 30 12.03 -10.27 -6.97
CA ILE A 30 11.86 -8.87 -6.55
C ILE A 30 11.74 -8.78 -5.02
N GLY A 31 10.87 -9.60 -4.43
CA GLY A 31 10.65 -9.64 -2.99
C GLY A 31 11.92 -10.00 -2.21
N SER A 32 12.69 -10.98 -2.68
CA SER A 32 13.94 -11.38 -2.02
C SER A 32 15.02 -10.30 -2.11
N ILE A 33 15.16 -9.63 -3.26
CA ILE A 33 16.11 -8.51 -3.42
C ILE A 33 15.73 -7.35 -2.50
N LEU A 34 14.44 -6.98 -2.44
CA LEU A 34 13.97 -5.90 -1.57
C LEU A 34 14.12 -6.26 -0.09
N ASN A 35 13.83 -7.50 0.30
CA ASN A 35 14.13 -8.01 1.65
C ASN A 35 15.63 -7.88 1.96
N ILE A 36 16.51 -8.29 1.04
CA ILE A 36 17.96 -8.20 1.22
C ILE A 36 18.39 -6.75 1.45
N LEU A 37 17.93 -5.82 0.61
CA LEU A 37 18.25 -4.40 0.72
C LEU A 37 17.76 -3.81 2.05
N LEU A 38 16.54 -4.16 2.48
CA LEU A 38 15.95 -3.67 3.71
C LEU A 38 16.62 -4.20 4.97
N PHE A 39 16.81 -5.51 5.05
CA PHE A 39 17.43 -6.14 6.20
C PHE A 39 18.93 -5.85 6.31
N SER A 40 19.57 -5.43 5.22
CA SER A 40 20.93 -4.88 5.24
C SER A 40 21.02 -3.48 5.85
N GLN A 41 19.91 -2.76 6.11
CA GLN A 41 19.97 -1.44 6.74
C GLN A 41 20.33 -1.48 8.23
N GLN A 42 21.06 -0.47 8.70
CA GLN A 42 21.60 -0.42 10.08
C GLN A 42 20.50 -0.41 11.16
N LYS A 43 19.30 0.09 10.83
CA LYS A 43 18.16 0.23 11.73
C LYS A 43 17.50 -1.11 12.10
N PHE A 44 17.56 -2.09 11.20
CA PHE A 44 17.20 -3.50 11.47
C PHE A 44 18.38 -4.33 12.00
N ARG A 45 19.64 -3.89 11.80
CA ARG A 45 20.83 -4.50 12.42
C ARG A 45 20.97 -4.19 13.91
N SER A 46 20.43 -3.07 14.39
CA SER A 46 20.43 -2.71 15.80
C SER A 46 19.20 -3.28 16.51
N ASN A 47 19.34 -4.37 17.27
CA ASN A 47 18.33 -4.71 18.26
C ASN A 47 18.88 -4.65 19.68
N SER A 48 18.16 -3.88 20.50
CA SER A 48 17.77 -4.25 21.86
C SER A 48 18.80 -4.22 22.99
N CYS A 49 19.85 -3.39 22.92
CA CYS A 49 20.47 -2.85 24.13
C CYS A 49 20.90 -1.40 23.90
N SER A 50 20.39 -0.48 24.71
CA SER A 50 20.97 0.85 24.87
C SER A 50 22.25 0.67 25.66
N ILE A 51 23.40 0.72 24.99
CA ILE A 51 24.77 1.04 25.44
C ILE A 51 25.69 0.55 24.32
N CYS A 52 26.86 1.18 24.12
CA CYS A 52 27.79 1.03 22.99
C CYS A 52 27.46 1.89 21.76
N LYS A 53 27.41 3.21 21.99
CA LYS A 53 27.90 4.20 21.02
C LYS A 53 29.37 4.52 21.35
N SER A 54 30.30 3.67 20.97
CA SER A 54 31.71 4.05 20.82
C SER A 54 32.45 2.92 20.14
N ALA A 55 33.21 3.28 19.11
CA ALA A 55 34.10 2.40 18.34
C ALA A 55 33.43 1.23 17.59
N GLN A 56 33.10 1.43 16.31
CA GLN A 56 33.51 0.50 15.24
C GLN A 56 33.18 1.11 13.86
N CYS A 57 34.00 2.08 13.42
CA CYS A 57 33.91 2.65 12.07
C CYS A 57 34.89 1.97 11.08
N PHE A 58 35.55 0.86 11.45
CA PHE A 58 36.71 0.35 10.69
C PHE A 58 36.74 -1.15 10.36
N PHE A 59 35.64 -1.91 10.52
CA PHE A 59 35.61 -3.33 10.14
C PHE A 59 34.45 -3.64 9.18
N ASN A 60 34.58 -3.11 7.97
CA ASN A 60 33.78 -3.48 6.80
C ASN A 60 34.45 -4.71 6.13
N LEU A 61 33.80 -5.88 6.25
CA LEU A 61 33.68 -6.99 5.26
C LEU A 61 33.37 -8.34 5.96
N ILE A 62 33.62 -8.48 7.28
CA ILE A 62 33.51 -9.78 8.01
C ILE A 62 32.43 -9.80 9.11
N ASN A 63 31.63 -8.73 9.30
CA ASN A 63 30.66 -8.65 10.40
C ASN A 63 29.24 -9.10 10.01
N PHE A 64 29.01 -10.42 9.95
CA PHE A 64 27.90 -11.02 9.20
C PHE A 64 26.60 -11.44 9.92
N LEU A 65 26.36 -11.38 11.26
CA LEU A 65 25.13 -12.02 11.83
C LEU A 65 24.45 -11.27 13.02
N SER A 66 23.13 -10.99 12.92
CA SER A 66 22.12 -10.51 13.92
C SER A 66 20.72 -10.77 13.32
N ILE A 67 19.62 -10.91 14.08
CA ILE A 67 18.25 -11.38 13.65
C ILE A 67 17.70 -10.84 12.31
N SER A 68 18.02 -9.61 11.91
CA SER A 68 17.71 -9.11 10.56
C SER A 68 18.33 -9.97 9.45
N LYS A 69 19.37 -10.72 9.78
CA LYS A 69 20.18 -11.51 8.88
C LYS A 69 19.74 -12.96 8.74
N ASP A 70 18.83 -13.46 9.59
CA ASP A 70 18.16 -14.75 9.35
C ASP A 70 17.15 -14.59 8.20
N PHE A 71 16.42 -13.47 8.18
CA PHE A 71 15.60 -13.06 7.03
C PHE A 71 16.43 -12.76 5.79
N LEU A 72 17.62 -12.17 5.95
CA LEU A 72 18.58 -11.97 4.86
C LEU A 72 19.08 -13.31 4.28
N ALA A 73 19.55 -14.22 5.13
CA ALA A 73 20.02 -15.54 4.75
C ALA A 73 18.91 -16.37 4.10
N SER A 74 17.68 -16.27 4.61
CA SER A 74 16.50 -16.89 4.03
C SER A 74 16.16 -16.30 2.65
N SER A 75 16.31 -14.98 2.47
CA SER A 75 16.11 -14.33 1.17
C SER A 75 17.19 -14.71 0.15
N ILE A 76 18.44 -14.87 0.58
CA ILE A 76 19.53 -15.37 -0.27
C ILE A 76 19.29 -16.84 -0.65
N ALA A 77 18.93 -17.68 0.31
CA ALA A 77 18.58 -19.08 0.05
C ALA A 77 17.36 -19.20 -0.89
N THR A 78 16.40 -18.28 -0.79
CA THR A 78 15.25 -18.20 -1.71
C THR A 78 15.69 -17.90 -3.14
N LEU A 79 16.64 -17.00 -3.36
CA LEU A 79 17.19 -16.75 -4.69
C LEU A 79 17.94 -17.97 -5.24
N ILE A 80 18.78 -18.61 -4.41
CA ILE A 80 19.51 -19.83 -4.80
C ILE A 80 18.56 -21.01 -5.06
N LEU A 81 17.35 -20.98 -4.52
CA LEU A 81 16.30 -21.95 -4.80
C LEU A 81 15.53 -21.66 -6.10
N LEU A 82 15.09 -20.41 -6.30
CA LEU A 82 14.24 -20.02 -7.42
C LEU A 82 14.95 -20.17 -8.78
N PHE A 83 16.23 -19.80 -8.85
CA PHE A 83 16.98 -19.82 -10.10
C PHE A 83 17.17 -21.24 -10.67
N PRO A 84 17.76 -22.21 -9.95
CA PRO A 84 17.84 -23.60 -10.43
C PRO A 84 16.49 -24.33 -10.37
N GLY A 85 15.54 -23.87 -9.54
CA GLY A 85 14.20 -24.46 -9.43
C GLY A 85 13.35 -24.22 -10.66
N VAL A 86 13.28 -22.96 -11.13
CA VAL A 86 12.30 -22.48 -12.13
C VAL A 86 12.90 -22.31 -13.54
N ILE A 87 14.07 -21.65 -13.66
CA ILE A 87 14.64 -21.28 -14.97
C ILE A 87 14.80 -22.50 -15.89
N PRO A 88 15.32 -23.65 -15.42
CA PRO A 88 15.46 -24.82 -16.29
C PRO A 88 14.12 -25.41 -16.74
N GLN A 89 13.03 -25.26 -15.97
CA GLN A 89 11.70 -25.75 -16.34
C GLN A 89 11.09 -24.89 -17.45
N VAL A 90 11.15 -23.56 -17.30
CA VAL A 90 10.65 -22.61 -18.29
C VAL A 90 11.46 -22.70 -19.59
N TYR A 91 12.79 -22.80 -19.49
CA TYR A 91 13.67 -22.94 -20.65
C TYR A 91 13.37 -24.22 -21.45
N ALA A 92 13.09 -25.33 -20.74
CA ALA A 92 12.78 -26.62 -21.35
C ALA A 92 11.46 -26.64 -22.12
N LEU A 93 10.54 -25.70 -21.90
CA LEU A 93 9.28 -25.60 -22.67
C LEU A 93 9.50 -25.17 -24.12
N THR A 94 10.56 -24.41 -24.39
CA THR A 94 10.77 -23.73 -25.67
C THR A 94 12.05 -24.13 -26.39
N ASN A 95 12.99 -24.81 -25.72
CA ASN A 95 14.30 -25.15 -26.27
C ASN A 95 14.59 -26.66 -26.15
N SER A 96 15.10 -27.23 -27.25
CA SER A 96 15.63 -28.60 -27.32
C SER A 96 17.10 -28.54 -27.75
N PRO A 97 18.02 -29.29 -27.13
CA PRO A 97 17.78 -30.31 -26.10
C PRO A 97 17.54 -29.72 -24.71
N ASN A 98 16.71 -30.40 -23.92
CA ASN A 98 16.42 -30.01 -22.54
C ASN A 98 17.70 -30.14 -21.68
N PRO A 99 18.18 -29.05 -21.03
CA PRO A 99 19.41 -29.09 -20.25
C PRO A 99 19.33 -30.04 -19.04
N VAL A 100 18.12 -30.42 -18.61
CA VAL A 100 17.86 -31.42 -17.55
C VAL A 100 18.38 -32.81 -17.92
N PHE A 101 18.64 -33.08 -19.20
CA PHE A 101 19.15 -34.37 -19.67
C PHE A 101 20.65 -34.58 -19.45
N ASN A 102 21.38 -33.53 -19.04
CA ASN A 102 22.76 -33.67 -18.62
C ASN A 102 22.82 -34.17 -17.17
N GLN A 103 23.49 -35.32 -16.94
CA GLN A 103 23.57 -35.96 -15.62
C GLN A 103 24.22 -35.07 -14.55
N ALA A 104 25.28 -34.32 -14.90
CA ALA A 104 25.94 -33.40 -13.99
C ALA A 104 25.01 -32.22 -13.62
N PHE A 105 24.27 -31.71 -14.60
CA PHE A 105 23.27 -30.65 -14.38
C PHE A 105 22.10 -31.14 -13.50
N CYS A 106 21.59 -32.35 -13.76
CA CYS A 106 20.55 -33.01 -12.94
C CYS A 106 20.97 -33.12 -11.47
N ARG A 107 22.19 -33.60 -11.19
CA ARG A 107 22.76 -33.69 -9.84
C ARG A 107 22.90 -32.32 -9.17
N ALA A 108 23.54 -31.37 -9.87
CA ALA A 108 23.78 -30.03 -9.33
C ALA A 108 22.47 -29.29 -9.02
N ARG A 109 21.51 -29.32 -9.95
CA ARG A 109 20.18 -28.71 -9.79
C ARG A 109 19.46 -29.31 -8.58
N SER A 110 19.34 -30.64 -8.52
CA SER A 110 18.61 -31.33 -7.45
C SER A 110 19.22 -31.05 -6.07
N TYR A 111 20.56 -31.03 -5.99
CA TYR A 111 21.27 -30.68 -4.77
C TYR A 111 21.04 -29.23 -4.36
N LEU A 112 21.20 -28.27 -5.27
CA LEU A 112 21.03 -26.84 -4.98
C LEU A 112 19.59 -26.49 -4.55
N THR A 113 18.61 -27.03 -5.27
CA THR A 113 17.18 -26.86 -4.93
C THR A 113 16.88 -27.41 -3.55
N GLN A 114 17.35 -28.62 -3.24
CA GLN A 114 17.04 -29.25 -1.97
C GLN A 114 17.81 -28.64 -0.79
N MET A 115 19.09 -28.32 -0.96
CA MET A 115 19.90 -27.64 0.06
C MET A 115 19.29 -26.29 0.43
N SER A 116 18.95 -25.49 -0.57
CA SER A 116 18.38 -24.15 -0.37
C SER A 116 16.99 -24.22 0.27
N ALA A 117 16.17 -25.19 -0.15
CA ALA A 117 14.85 -25.43 0.47
C ALA A 117 14.95 -25.75 1.96
N MET A 118 15.88 -26.63 2.35
CA MET A 118 16.07 -26.95 3.77
C MET A 118 16.63 -25.76 4.55
N LEU A 119 17.56 -25.03 3.96
CA LEU A 119 18.12 -23.84 4.58
C LEU A 119 17.04 -22.78 4.86
N CYS A 120 16.14 -22.49 3.90
CA CYS A 120 15.02 -21.57 4.10
C CYS A 120 14.10 -21.99 5.27
N ARG A 121 13.75 -23.28 5.33
CA ARG A 121 12.85 -23.84 6.36
C ARG A 121 13.44 -23.68 7.76
N TRP A 122 14.69 -24.08 7.91
CA TRP A 122 15.36 -24.10 9.20
C TRP A 122 15.81 -22.72 9.69
N LEU A 123 16.10 -21.78 8.79
CA LEU A 123 16.32 -20.38 9.16
C LEU A 123 15.05 -19.75 9.75
N LEU A 124 13.88 -20.05 9.18
CA LEU A 124 12.60 -19.62 9.75
C LEU A 124 12.36 -20.27 11.13
N THR A 125 12.68 -21.56 11.28
CA THR A 125 12.56 -22.28 12.57
C THR A 125 13.43 -21.66 13.64
N VAL A 126 14.70 -21.36 13.34
CA VAL A 126 15.63 -20.72 14.28
C VAL A 126 15.18 -19.30 14.63
N ALA A 127 14.60 -18.55 13.68
CA ALA A 127 14.01 -17.24 13.98
C ALA A 127 12.86 -17.35 15.00
N CYS A 128 12.01 -18.38 14.91
CA CYS A 128 10.98 -18.66 15.92
C CYS A 128 11.58 -19.05 17.28
N ILE A 129 12.63 -19.88 17.30
CA ILE A 129 13.33 -20.27 18.53
C ILE A 129 13.95 -19.04 19.20
N ASP A 130 14.65 -18.20 18.45
CA ASP A 130 15.28 -16.96 18.96
C ASP A 130 14.24 -16.05 19.65
N ARG A 131 13.09 -15.83 19.02
CA ARG A 131 12.00 -15.05 19.64
C ARG A 131 11.45 -15.70 20.90
N CYS A 132 11.31 -17.02 20.90
CA CYS A 132 10.84 -17.77 22.06
C CYS A 132 11.83 -17.64 23.23
N LEU A 133 13.13 -17.84 22.97
CA LEU A 133 14.20 -17.76 23.97
C LEU A 133 14.25 -16.40 24.69
N LEU A 134 13.96 -15.31 23.99
CA LEU A 134 13.89 -13.95 24.57
C LEU A 134 12.73 -13.75 25.56
N THR A 135 11.73 -14.63 25.56
CA THR A 135 10.57 -14.54 26.46
C THR A 135 10.76 -15.24 27.80
N PHE A 136 11.78 -16.10 27.94
CA PHE A 136 12.04 -16.80 29.18
C PHE A 136 12.58 -15.86 30.26
N THR A 137 12.20 -16.12 31.51
CA THR A 137 12.73 -15.41 32.69
C THR A 137 14.16 -15.83 33.01
N ASN A 138 14.52 -17.08 32.72
CA ASN A 138 15.85 -17.65 32.97
C ASN A 138 16.93 -16.91 32.13
N PRO A 139 17.94 -16.30 32.76
CA PRO A 139 19.01 -15.60 32.05
C PRO A 139 19.87 -16.51 31.17
N HIS A 140 20.08 -17.79 31.54
CA HIS A 140 20.84 -18.74 30.73
C HIS A 140 20.16 -19.04 29.39
N LEU A 141 18.83 -19.19 29.38
CA LEU A 141 18.06 -19.40 28.15
C LEU A 141 18.04 -18.14 27.27
N ARG A 142 17.93 -16.95 27.86
CA ARG A 142 18.02 -15.69 27.12
C ARG A 142 19.41 -15.44 26.53
N HIS A 143 20.46 -15.91 27.20
CA HIS A 143 21.84 -15.81 26.69
C HIS A 143 22.00 -16.56 25.35
N LEU A 144 21.26 -17.63 25.11
CA LEU A 144 21.28 -18.36 23.83
C LEU A 144 20.77 -17.53 22.64
N ALA A 145 19.89 -16.55 22.88
CA ALA A 145 19.39 -15.60 21.88
C ALA A 145 20.30 -14.36 21.72
N THR A 146 21.53 -14.42 22.22
CA THR A 146 22.50 -13.34 22.02
C THR A 146 23.10 -13.42 20.62
N VAL A 147 23.45 -12.25 20.08
CA VAL A 147 24.06 -12.11 18.76
C VAL A 147 25.22 -13.08 18.51
N PRO A 148 26.25 -13.24 19.37
CA PRO A 148 27.38 -14.14 19.11
C PRO A 148 26.98 -15.62 19.02
N ILE A 149 26.03 -16.08 19.84
CA ILE A 149 25.57 -17.47 19.81
C ILE A 149 24.70 -17.72 18.58
N ALA A 150 23.79 -16.80 18.27
CA ALA A 150 22.99 -16.86 17.04
C ALA A 150 23.88 -16.99 15.79
N ARG A 151 25.05 -16.32 15.75
CA ARG A 151 25.99 -16.48 14.62
C ARG A 151 26.48 -17.91 14.46
N LYS A 152 26.88 -18.54 15.58
CA LYS A 152 27.40 -19.91 15.59
C LYS A 152 26.31 -20.90 15.15
N ILE A 153 25.09 -20.70 15.62
CA ILE A 153 23.93 -21.53 15.24
C ILE A 153 23.67 -21.43 13.73
N VAL A 154 23.61 -20.22 13.16
CA VAL A 154 23.36 -20.05 11.72
C VAL A 154 24.51 -20.63 10.87
N LEU A 155 25.76 -20.41 11.26
CA LEU A 155 26.91 -20.98 10.55
C LEU A 155 26.87 -22.51 10.56
N LEU A 156 26.62 -23.09 11.73
CA LEU A 156 26.47 -24.54 11.90
C LEU A 156 25.31 -25.07 11.05
N LEU A 157 24.20 -24.34 10.99
CA LEU A 157 23.02 -24.70 10.21
C LEU A 157 23.30 -24.69 8.70
N VAL A 158 24.04 -23.69 8.21
CA VAL A 158 24.49 -23.63 6.81
C VAL A 158 25.41 -24.81 6.50
N ILE A 159 26.43 -25.07 7.34
CA ILE A 159 27.35 -26.20 7.15
C ILE A 159 26.58 -27.53 7.14
N MET A 160 25.68 -27.71 8.10
CA MET A 160 24.84 -28.90 8.22
C MET A 160 24.02 -29.13 6.95
N TRP A 161 23.36 -28.08 6.42
CA TRP A 161 22.55 -28.20 5.21
C TRP A 161 23.34 -28.22 3.90
N LEU A 162 24.64 -27.89 3.91
CA LEU A 162 25.55 -28.21 2.82
C LEU A 162 25.90 -29.70 2.80
N LEU A 163 26.05 -30.33 3.97
CA LEU A 163 26.53 -31.72 4.09
C LEU A 163 25.41 -32.76 4.00
N ILE A 164 24.27 -32.56 4.69
CA ILE A 164 23.19 -33.56 4.73
C ILE A 164 22.67 -33.97 3.33
N PRO A 165 22.39 -33.04 2.39
CA PRO A 165 21.89 -33.41 1.07
C PRO A 165 22.97 -33.90 0.09
N ILE A 166 24.24 -34.13 0.53
CA ILE A 166 25.33 -34.55 -0.37
C ILE A 166 25.04 -35.88 -1.09
N HIS A 167 24.23 -36.74 -0.49
CA HIS A 167 23.77 -37.99 -1.09
C HIS A 167 23.04 -37.77 -2.44
N ILE A 168 22.45 -36.60 -2.67
CA ILE A 168 21.80 -36.24 -3.94
C ILE A 168 22.83 -36.11 -5.06
N LEU A 169 24.02 -35.57 -4.79
CA LEU A 169 25.08 -35.46 -5.79
C LEU A 169 25.61 -36.84 -6.23
N ILE A 170 25.48 -37.84 -5.36
CA ILE A 170 25.95 -39.20 -5.59
C ILE A 170 24.86 -40.02 -6.29
N PHE A 171 23.63 -39.96 -5.78
CA PHE A 171 22.54 -40.85 -6.17
C PHE A 171 21.52 -40.22 -7.13
N ALA A 172 21.55 -38.93 -7.45
CA ALA A 172 20.66 -38.41 -8.49
C ALA A 172 21.15 -38.84 -9.89
N ASP A 173 20.22 -39.29 -10.72
CA ASP A 173 20.49 -39.83 -12.04
C ASP A 173 19.35 -39.55 -13.04
N VAL A 174 19.68 -39.58 -14.32
CA VAL A 174 18.74 -39.33 -15.42
C VAL A 174 18.18 -40.68 -15.88
N ARG A 175 16.92 -40.96 -15.54
CA ARG A 175 16.23 -42.20 -15.93
C ARG A 175 15.33 -41.99 -17.14
N ARG A 176 15.23 -43.02 -17.99
CA ARG A 176 14.29 -43.10 -19.12
C ARG A 176 13.19 -44.11 -18.81
N ILE A 177 12.00 -43.61 -18.46
CA ILE A 177 10.83 -44.44 -18.19
C ILE A 177 9.68 -43.88 -19.05
N GLY A 178 9.71 -44.17 -20.36
CA GLY A 178 8.80 -43.58 -21.36
C GLY A 178 9.05 -42.08 -21.66
N TYR A 179 9.52 -41.33 -20.68
CA TYR A 179 10.05 -39.96 -20.76
C TYR A 179 11.34 -39.86 -19.94
N ILE A 180 12.14 -38.82 -20.18
CA ILE A 180 13.40 -38.59 -19.47
C ILE A 180 13.13 -37.77 -18.20
N LEU A 181 13.52 -38.27 -17.04
CA LEU A 181 13.34 -37.60 -15.75
C LEU A 181 14.63 -37.67 -14.91
N CYS A 182 14.93 -36.57 -14.20
CA CYS A 182 15.98 -36.52 -13.19
C CYS A 182 15.41 -36.99 -11.83
N THR A 183 15.86 -38.14 -11.32
CA THR A 183 15.34 -38.74 -10.08
C THR A 183 16.43 -39.52 -9.35
N MET A 184 16.12 -40.10 -8.20
CA MET A 184 17.10 -40.90 -7.45
C MET A 184 17.36 -42.25 -8.13
N ALA A 185 18.62 -42.66 -8.18
CA ALA A 185 19.14 -43.79 -8.95
C ALA A 185 18.72 -45.15 -8.40
N THR A 186 18.27 -45.26 -7.15
CA THR A 186 17.80 -46.53 -6.55
C THR A 186 16.54 -46.30 -5.74
N ASP A 187 15.73 -47.35 -5.55
CA ASP A 187 14.53 -47.24 -4.71
C ASP A 187 14.88 -46.95 -3.25
N ALA A 188 15.96 -47.54 -2.74
CA ALA A 188 16.46 -47.25 -1.40
C ALA A 188 16.85 -45.78 -1.21
N SER A 189 17.60 -45.19 -2.16
CA SER A 189 18.00 -43.78 -2.10
C SER A 189 16.80 -42.84 -2.25
N ALA A 190 15.80 -43.20 -3.05
CA ALA A 190 14.58 -42.44 -3.18
C ALA A 190 13.72 -42.47 -1.90
N ILE A 191 13.54 -43.64 -1.28
CA ILE A 191 12.81 -43.79 -0.02
C ILE A 191 13.51 -42.99 1.08
N TYR A 192 14.84 -43.12 1.19
CA TYR A 192 15.63 -42.31 2.11
C TYR A 192 15.41 -40.82 1.85
N HIS A 193 15.49 -40.39 0.59
CA HIS A 193 15.31 -38.99 0.20
C HIS A 193 13.95 -38.44 0.63
N THR A 194 12.89 -39.21 0.38
CA THR A 194 11.54 -38.80 0.74
C THR A 194 11.32 -38.77 2.25
N ILE A 195 11.78 -39.79 2.99
CA ILE A 195 11.64 -39.85 4.45
C ILE A 195 12.33 -38.67 5.11
N TYR A 196 13.59 -38.38 4.75
CA TYR A 196 14.28 -37.25 5.37
C TYR A 196 13.63 -35.92 4.97
N THR A 197 13.14 -35.77 3.73
CA THR A 197 12.45 -34.55 3.27
C THR A 197 11.18 -34.28 4.08
N ILE A 198 10.40 -35.34 4.35
CA ILE A 198 9.19 -35.26 5.17
C ILE A 198 9.55 -34.94 6.62
N LEU A 199 10.49 -35.68 7.23
CA LEU A 199 10.83 -35.47 8.63
C LEU A 199 11.50 -34.11 8.87
N ALA A 200 12.60 -33.85 8.17
CA ALA A 200 13.40 -32.65 8.37
C ALA A 200 12.82 -31.40 7.71
N GLY A 201 11.95 -31.54 6.70
CA GLY A 201 11.31 -30.42 6.03
C GLY A 201 9.86 -30.17 6.45
N GLY A 202 9.08 -31.24 6.67
CA GLY A 202 7.63 -31.19 6.84
C GLY A 202 7.12 -31.47 8.25
N VAL A 203 7.90 -32.12 9.12
CA VAL A 203 7.46 -32.47 10.49
C VAL A 203 8.17 -31.64 11.54
N PHE A 204 9.51 -31.72 11.61
CA PHE A 204 10.26 -31.03 12.67
C PHE A 204 10.15 -29.50 12.61
N PRO A 205 10.33 -28.83 11.45
CA PRO A 205 10.21 -27.38 11.38
C PRO A 205 8.85 -26.84 11.85
N PRO A 206 7.70 -27.29 11.32
CA PRO A 206 6.41 -26.77 11.78
C PRO A 206 6.09 -27.16 13.22
N LEU A 207 6.46 -28.35 13.69
CA LEU A 207 6.26 -28.74 15.10
C LEU A 207 6.98 -27.75 16.04
N ILE A 208 8.25 -27.45 15.76
CA ILE A 208 9.02 -26.49 16.55
C ILE A 208 8.42 -25.09 16.44
N MET A 209 8.08 -24.62 15.23
CA MET A 209 7.47 -23.30 15.01
C MET A 209 6.15 -23.14 15.78
N LEU A 210 5.29 -24.17 15.79
CA LEU A 210 4.01 -24.17 16.52
C LEU A 210 4.22 -24.13 18.03
N ILE A 211 5.18 -24.89 18.57
CA ILE A 211 5.54 -24.85 19.99
C ILE A 211 6.04 -23.46 20.38
N CYS A 212 7.03 -22.93 19.64
CA CYS A 212 7.59 -21.59 19.89
C CYS A 212 6.52 -20.50 19.81
N THR A 213 5.66 -20.56 18.80
CA THR A 213 4.54 -19.61 18.60
C THR A 213 3.56 -19.63 19.77
N ARG A 214 3.20 -20.82 20.27
CA ARG A 214 2.29 -20.96 21.42
C ARG A 214 2.89 -20.41 22.71
N VAL A 215 4.17 -20.67 22.96
CA VAL A 215 4.89 -20.13 24.13
C VAL A 215 4.96 -18.59 24.07
N LEU A 216 5.31 -18.06 22.89
CA LEU A 216 5.43 -16.63 22.64
C LEU A 216 4.09 -15.89 22.80
N TRP A 217 2.98 -16.47 22.31
CA TRP A 217 1.64 -15.93 22.48
C TRP A 217 1.24 -15.83 23.97
N LYS A 218 1.44 -16.91 24.74
CA LYS A 218 1.15 -16.94 26.18
C LYS A 218 1.97 -15.90 26.96
N SER A 219 3.26 -15.77 26.64
CA SER A 219 4.14 -14.80 27.31
C SER A 219 3.70 -13.35 27.05
N LEU A 220 3.23 -13.05 25.83
CA LEU A 220 2.70 -11.72 25.50
C LEU A 220 1.36 -11.41 26.16
N GLN A 221 0.46 -12.39 26.28
CA GLN A 221 -0.78 -12.23 27.04
C GLN A 221 -0.49 -11.92 28.51
N ALA A 222 0.43 -12.67 29.13
CA ALA A 222 0.85 -12.45 30.52
C ALA A 222 1.55 -11.09 30.72
N LYS A 223 2.24 -10.57 29.70
CA LYS A 223 2.88 -9.25 29.73
C LYS A 223 1.87 -8.11 29.57
N ARG A 224 0.86 -8.27 28.70
CA ARG A 224 -0.25 -7.30 28.55
C ARG A 224 -1.05 -7.12 29.84
N GLN A 225 -1.25 -8.19 30.61
CA GLN A 225 -1.92 -8.13 31.91
C GLN A 225 -1.09 -7.44 33.01
N ARG A 226 0.25 -7.36 32.88
CA ARG A 226 1.14 -6.77 33.90
C ARG A 226 1.46 -5.27 33.68
N GLN A 227 1.02 -4.66 32.57
CA GLN A 227 1.47 -3.32 32.16
C GLN A 227 0.36 -2.25 32.16
N GLU A 228 -0.44 -2.17 33.22
CA GLU A 228 -1.29 -0.99 33.48
C GLU A 228 -0.52 0.22 34.06
N LEU A 229 0.81 0.17 34.19
CA LEU A 229 1.55 1.20 34.95
C LEU A 229 2.99 1.48 34.47
N THR A 230 3.28 1.83 33.20
CA THR A 230 4.55 2.54 32.86
C THR A 230 4.64 3.22 31.46
N GLN A 231 5.57 4.18 31.37
CA GLN A 231 5.78 5.27 30.39
C GLN A 231 5.99 4.93 28.88
N ILE A 232 5.77 5.97 28.07
CA ILE A 232 5.84 6.14 26.60
C ILE A 232 7.02 5.45 25.88
N ARG A 233 8.21 5.28 26.51
CA ARG A 233 9.37 4.62 25.87
C ARG A 233 9.23 3.10 25.76
N GLN A 234 8.58 2.43 26.71
CA GLN A 234 8.28 1.00 26.60
C GLN A 234 7.27 0.74 25.48
N LYS A 235 6.28 1.63 25.30
CA LYS A 235 5.24 1.54 24.28
C LYS A 235 5.78 1.44 22.84
N LYS A 236 6.82 2.20 22.49
CA LYS A 236 7.46 2.12 21.15
C LYS A 236 8.23 0.82 20.93
N ARG A 237 8.87 0.27 21.97
CA ARG A 237 9.61 -1.00 21.89
C ARG A 237 8.63 -2.18 21.76
N GLU A 238 7.52 -2.10 22.49
CA GLU A 238 6.44 -3.09 22.48
C GLU A 238 5.71 -3.16 21.13
N ILE A 239 5.36 -2.02 20.51
CA ILE A 239 4.74 -1.99 19.17
C ILE A 239 5.63 -2.71 18.14
N ARG A 240 6.95 -2.52 18.21
CA ARG A 240 7.89 -3.18 17.30
C ARG A 240 7.97 -4.69 17.55
N ASP A 241 8.01 -5.13 18.80
CA ASP A 241 8.06 -6.55 19.15
C ASP A 241 6.74 -7.26 18.76
N VAL A 242 5.59 -6.59 18.89
CA VAL A 242 4.28 -7.09 18.42
C VAL A 242 4.23 -7.18 16.90
N GLN A 243 4.77 -6.20 16.17
CA GLN A 243 4.84 -6.24 14.70
C GLN A 243 5.74 -7.37 14.20
N ILE A 244 6.91 -7.58 14.81
CA ILE A 244 7.82 -8.68 14.46
C ILE A 244 7.15 -10.03 14.72
N LEU A 245 6.41 -10.16 15.83
CA LEU A 245 5.63 -11.36 16.07
C LEU A 245 4.56 -11.57 15.00
N ALA A 246 3.76 -10.55 14.70
CA ALA A 246 2.69 -10.67 13.73
C ALA A 246 3.23 -11.09 12.34
N MET A 247 4.39 -10.57 11.94
CA MET A 247 5.10 -11.00 10.72
C MET A 247 5.44 -12.49 10.77
N LEU A 248 6.06 -12.96 11.86
CA LEU A 248 6.46 -14.37 12.03
C LEU A 248 5.25 -15.32 12.07
N LEU A 249 4.16 -14.94 12.74
CA LEU A 249 2.93 -15.75 12.79
C LEU A 249 2.34 -15.94 11.39
N LEU A 250 2.26 -14.86 10.62
CA LEU A 250 1.75 -14.93 9.25
C LEU A 250 2.66 -15.79 8.37
N GLN A 251 3.97 -15.68 8.52
CA GLN A 251 4.91 -16.51 7.77
C GLN A 251 4.82 -18.00 8.13
N VAL A 252 4.67 -18.34 9.42
CA VAL A 252 4.45 -19.74 9.85
C VAL A 252 3.15 -20.28 9.28
N PHE A 253 2.08 -19.48 9.28
CA PHE A 253 0.80 -19.86 8.67
C PHE A 253 0.93 -20.11 7.17
N ILE A 254 1.53 -19.17 6.43
CA ILE A 254 1.79 -19.30 4.98
C ILE A 254 2.67 -20.52 4.71
N PHE A 255 3.72 -20.74 5.49
CA PHE A 255 4.60 -21.90 5.36
C PHE A 255 3.83 -23.21 5.48
N ILE A 256 3.02 -23.40 6.53
CA ILE A 256 2.25 -24.63 6.72
C ILE A 256 1.25 -24.83 5.57
N LEU A 257 0.51 -23.78 5.21
CA LEU A 257 -0.51 -23.82 4.15
C LEU A 257 0.06 -24.32 2.82
N PHE A 258 1.23 -23.81 2.43
CA PHE A 258 1.81 -24.06 1.13
C PHE A 258 2.79 -25.24 1.08
N THR A 259 3.28 -25.74 2.22
CA THR A 259 4.17 -26.91 2.25
C THR A 259 3.45 -28.22 2.55
N LEU A 260 2.31 -28.19 3.24
CA LEU A 260 1.54 -29.40 3.56
C LEU A 260 1.16 -30.22 2.31
N PRO A 261 0.67 -29.63 1.19
CA PRO A 261 0.31 -30.41 0.00
C PRO A 261 1.48 -31.22 -0.57
N TYR A 262 2.68 -30.61 -0.62
CA TYR A 262 3.90 -31.26 -1.10
C TYR A 262 4.32 -32.42 -0.20
N MET A 263 4.23 -32.26 1.12
CA MET A 263 4.58 -33.35 2.06
C MET A 263 3.60 -34.51 1.97
N MET A 264 2.29 -34.22 1.88
CA MET A 264 1.25 -35.24 1.73
C MET A 264 1.38 -36.02 0.43
N PHE A 265 1.72 -35.33 -0.67
CA PHE A 265 1.91 -35.98 -1.96
C PHE A 265 3.18 -36.86 -1.98
N ASN A 266 4.29 -36.39 -1.40
CA ASN A 266 5.49 -37.22 -1.25
C ASN A 266 5.24 -38.49 -0.42
N LEU A 267 4.41 -38.39 0.63
CA LEU A 267 4.00 -39.55 1.42
C LEU A 267 3.17 -40.53 0.59
N TYR A 268 2.23 -40.03 -0.21
CA TYR A 268 1.45 -40.83 -1.17
C TYR A 268 2.36 -41.59 -2.17
N LEU A 269 3.41 -40.94 -2.68
CA LEU A 269 4.35 -41.57 -3.60
C LEU A 269 5.13 -42.73 -2.97
N VAL A 270 5.46 -42.64 -1.67
CA VAL A 270 6.11 -43.76 -0.95
C VAL A 270 5.16 -44.96 -0.84
N PHE A 271 3.91 -44.73 -0.41
CA PHE A 271 2.93 -45.80 -0.25
C PHE A 271 2.55 -46.48 -1.57
N THR A 272 2.58 -45.74 -2.67
CA THR A 272 2.18 -46.24 -3.99
C THR A 272 3.35 -46.68 -4.86
N ARG A 273 4.57 -46.72 -4.31
CA ARG A 273 5.81 -47.00 -5.07
C ARG A 273 5.86 -48.41 -5.64
N TYR A 274 5.36 -49.40 -4.93
CA TYR A 274 5.37 -50.81 -5.34
C TYR A 274 4.17 -51.22 -6.19
N VAL A 275 3.30 -50.28 -6.54
CA VAL A 275 2.17 -50.52 -7.46
C VAL A 275 2.72 -50.56 -8.88
N THR A 276 2.87 -51.75 -9.45
CA THR A 276 3.52 -51.97 -10.76
C THR A 276 2.61 -51.71 -11.97
N ASN A 277 1.28 -51.82 -11.81
CA ASN A 277 0.30 -51.65 -12.89
C ASN A 277 -0.47 -50.32 -12.78
N LYS A 278 0.22 -49.18 -12.85
CA LYS A 278 -0.45 -47.87 -12.88
C LYS A 278 -1.00 -47.59 -14.29
N SER A 279 -2.27 -47.20 -14.39
CA SER A 279 -2.85 -46.77 -15.66
C SER A 279 -2.20 -45.48 -16.18
N ALA A 280 -2.25 -45.24 -17.49
CA ALA A 280 -1.73 -44.01 -18.10
C ALA A 280 -2.38 -42.75 -17.51
N ASP A 281 -3.69 -42.79 -17.23
CA ASP A 281 -4.43 -41.71 -16.59
C ASP A 281 -3.92 -41.43 -15.18
N ARG A 282 -3.63 -42.49 -14.39
CA ARG A 282 -3.08 -42.34 -13.05
C ARG A 282 -1.69 -41.71 -13.08
N LEU A 283 -0.82 -42.13 -14.01
CA LEU A 283 0.52 -41.53 -14.17
C LEU A 283 0.43 -40.05 -14.56
N ALA A 284 -0.51 -39.66 -15.42
CA ALA A 284 -0.74 -38.26 -15.77
C ALA A 284 -1.24 -37.42 -14.59
N ILE A 285 -2.16 -37.96 -13.79
CA ILE A 285 -2.63 -37.31 -12.55
C ILE A 285 -1.47 -37.15 -11.55
N GLU A 286 -0.68 -38.20 -11.32
CA GLU A 286 0.46 -38.16 -10.41
C GLU A 286 1.51 -37.13 -10.86
N ALA A 287 1.81 -37.05 -12.17
CA ALA A 287 2.71 -36.04 -12.72
C ALA A 287 2.16 -34.61 -12.57
N PHE A 288 0.86 -34.41 -12.77
CA PHE A 288 0.20 -33.12 -12.57
C PHE A 288 0.25 -32.68 -11.10
N LEU A 289 -0.08 -33.59 -10.17
CA LEU A 289 -0.07 -33.32 -8.73
C LEU A 289 1.36 -33.06 -8.21
N GLN A 290 2.36 -33.77 -8.73
CA GLN A 290 3.78 -33.48 -8.44
C GLN A 290 4.11 -32.02 -8.78
N LEU A 291 3.84 -31.61 -10.03
CA LEU A 291 4.11 -30.24 -10.48
C LEU A 291 3.33 -29.21 -9.67
N PHE A 292 2.02 -29.43 -9.48
CA PHE A 292 1.17 -28.50 -8.74
C PHE A 292 1.66 -28.30 -7.31
N THR A 293 2.03 -29.39 -6.63
CA THR A 293 2.53 -29.31 -5.24
C THR A 293 3.92 -28.68 -5.15
N GLU A 294 4.79 -28.89 -6.15
CA GLU A 294 6.07 -28.16 -6.28
C GLU A 294 5.86 -26.66 -6.49
N ILE A 295 4.93 -26.26 -7.36
CA ILE A 295 4.59 -24.85 -7.59
C ILE A 295 4.05 -24.20 -6.31
N THR A 296 3.20 -24.89 -5.55
CA THR A 296 2.72 -24.35 -4.25
C THR A 296 3.86 -24.11 -3.28
N MET A 297 4.94 -24.90 -3.33
CA MET A 297 6.12 -24.65 -2.51
C MET A 297 6.83 -23.34 -2.88
N PHE A 298 6.86 -22.94 -4.15
CA PHE A 298 7.42 -21.64 -4.55
C PHE A 298 6.56 -20.45 -4.09
N ALA A 299 5.26 -20.64 -3.87
CA ALA A 299 4.36 -19.59 -3.41
C ALA A 299 4.72 -19.07 -2.01
N TYR A 300 5.08 -19.94 -1.05
CA TYR A 300 5.46 -19.49 0.29
C TYR A 300 6.74 -18.66 0.28
N LEU A 301 7.71 -19.05 -0.56
CA LEU A 301 8.98 -18.35 -0.70
C LEU A 301 8.76 -16.95 -1.29
N SER A 302 7.89 -16.87 -2.29
CA SER A 302 7.61 -15.65 -3.06
C SER A 302 6.79 -14.62 -2.29
N THR A 303 6.08 -15.02 -1.23
CA THR A 303 5.18 -14.14 -0.47
C THR A 303 5.82 -13.47 0.76
N THR A 304 7.07 -13.82 1.09
CA THR A 304 7.75 -13.37 2.33
C THR A 304 7.86 -11.85 2.44
N PHE A 305 8.31 -11.16 1.37
CA PHE A 305 8.42 -9.70 1.36
C PHE A 305 7.05 -9.01 1.44
N TYR A 306 6.08 -9.52 0.67
CA TYR A 306 4.75 -8.94 0.57
C TYR A 306 3.98 -9.10 1.89
N SER A 307 4.05 -10.27 2.53
CA SER A 307 3.45 -10.51 3.85
C SER A 307 4.08 -9.62 4.94
N ASN A 308 5.40 -9.43 4.91
CA ASN A 308 6.10 -8.50 5.79
C ASN A 308 5.64 -7.04 5.60
N THR A 309 5.44 -6.64 4.34
CA THR A 309 4.97 -5.31 3.97
C THR A 309 3.52 -5.10 4.36
N LEU A 310 2.66 -6.11 4.29
CA LEU A 310 1.25 -6.02 4.70
C LEU A 310 1.09 -5.89 6.21
N VAL A 311 1.92 -6.60 6.99
CA VAL A 311 1.74 -6.68 8.45
C VAL A 311 2.51 -5.58 9.22
N SER A 312 3.72 -5.23 8.79
CA SER A 312 4.61 -4.39 9.59
C SER A 312 4.70 -2.96 9.10
N GLN A 313 4.15 -2.03 9.88
CA GLN A 313 4.31 -0.60 9.63
C GLN A 313 5.79 -0.17 9.68
N THR A 314 6.58 -0.77 10.57
CA THR A 314 8.03 -0.47 10.62
C THR A 314 8.72 -0.91 9.33
N PHE A 315 8.37 -2.10 8.81
CA PHE A 315 8.90 -2.60 7.54
C PHE A 315 8.52 -1.70 6.36
N ARG A 316 7.26 -1.26 6.28
CA ARG A 316 6.80 -0.28 5.28
C ARG A 316 7.56 1.04 5.35
N ASN A 317 7.73 1.59 6.55
CA ASN A 317 8.40 2.88 6.74
C ASN A 317 9.88 2.83 6.32
N GLU A 318 10.57 1.71 6.58
CA GLU A 318 11.97 1.54 6.13
C GLU A 318 12.06 1.25 4.63
N LEU A 319 11.09 0.55 4.03
CA LEU A 319 11.01 0.39 2.57
C LEU A 319 10.89 1.75 1.89
N ILE A 320 9.99 2.58 2.40
CA ILE A 320 9.83 3.97 1.95
C ILE A 320 11.16 4.74 2.16
N THR A 321 11.83 4.56 3.31
CA THR A 321 13.13 5.20 3.59
C THR A 321 14.23 4.73 2.63
N LEU A 322 14.26 3.46 2.26
CA LEU A 322 15.25 2.87 1.36
C LEU A 322 15.10 3.43 -0.06
N ILE A 323 13.86 3.51 -0.53
CA ILE A 323 13.50 4.09 -1.82
C ILE A 323 13.81 5.61 -1.83
N THR A 324 13.56 6.31 -0.72
CA THR A 324 13.76 7.77 -0.62
C THR A 324 15.22 8.20 -0.35
N CYS A 325 16.06 7.39 0.31
CA CYS A 325 17.45 7.78 0.67
C CYS A 325 18.50 7.50 -0.41
N ASN A 326 18.33 6.49 -1.28
CA ASN A 326 19.39 6.08 -2.23
C ASN A 326 19.58 7.04 -3.42
N HIS A 327 18.66 7.98 -3.63
CA HIS A 327 18.81 9.08 -4.60
C HIS A 327 19.20 10.42 -3.95
N GLY A 328 19.57 10.43 -2.67
CA GLY A 328 19.61 11.65 -1.86
C GLY A 328 20.71 11.74 -0.80
N GLN A 329 21.93 11.24 -1.05
CA GLN A 329 23.08 11.62 -0.21
C GLN A 329 23.51 13.08 -0.50
N LYS A 330 22.70 14.03 -0.01
CA LYS A 330 23.14 15.36 0.47
C LYS A 330 22.09 16.13 1.28
N PHE A 331 20.83 15.70 1.34
CA PHE A 331 19.76 16.47 2.02
C PHE A 331 19.18 15.89 3.31
N CYS A 332 19.51 14.65 3.69
CA CYS A 332 19.09 14.10 4.99
C CYS A 332 20.01 14.52 6.16
N LYS A 333 20.23 15.83 6.33
CA LYS A 333 20.44 16.37 7.68
C LYS A 333 19.07 16.74 8.21
N LYS A 334 18.66 16.07 9.30
CA LYS A 334 17.58 16.49 10.21
C LYS A 334 17.57 18.02 10.34
N ARG A 335 16.70 18.71 9.60
CA ARG A 335 16.21 20.01 10.05
C ARG A 335 15.29 19.70 11.22
N ARG A 336 15.82 19.91 12.44
CA ARG A 336 14.95 20.28 13.56
C ARG A 336 14.08 21.41 13.04
N ILE A 337 12.77 21.30 13.28
CA ILE A 337 11.86 22.43 13.25
C ILE A 337 12.49 23.45 14.20
N ALA A 338 13.16 24.45 13.64
CA ALA A 338 13.38 25.69 14.34
C ALA A 338 12.02 26.39 14.36
N PRO A 339 11.56 26.91 15.50
CA PRO A 339 10.42 27.82 15.48
C PRO A 339 10.91 29.05 14.72
N HIS A 340 10.49 29.22 13.46
CA HIS A 340 10.68 30.51 12.82
C HIS A 340 9.72 31.47 13.51
N ASN A 341 10.28 32.38 14.31
CA ASN A 341 9.66 33.57 14.89
C ASN A 341 9.22 34.57 13.79
N LEU A 342 8.52 34.11 12.75
CA LEU A 342 7.84 34.94 11.77
C LEU A 342 6.35 34.64 11.91
N THR A 343 5.62 35.57 12.50
CA THR A 343 4.16 35.51 12.60
C THR A 343 3.56 35.48 11.18
N SER A 344 2.54 34.64 10.94
CA SER A 344 1.85 34.48 9.64
C SER A 344 1.44 35.82 8.99
N SER A 345 1.27 36.87 9.81
CA SER A 345 1.00 38.26 9.40
C SER A 345 2.06 38.90 8.50
N THR A 346 3.31 38.42 8.56
CA THR A 346 4.42 38.96 7.78
C THR A 346 4.55 38.32 6.39
N ILE A 347 3.96 37.14 6.18
CA ILE A 347 4.15 36.31 4.97
C ILE A 347 2.91 36.33 4.07
N TYR A 348 1.71 36.20 4.63
CA TYR A 348 0.47 36.02 3.86
C TYR A 348 -0.53 37.17 4.09
N PRO A 349 -1.34 37.56 3.08
CA PRO A 349 -2.34 38.63 3.22
C PRO A 349 -3.37 38.35 4.32
N PRO A 350 -3.90 39.39 4.98
CA PRO A 350 -4.92 39.23 6.03
C PRO A 350 -6.18 38.57 5.47
N LEU A 351 -6.94 37.92 6.35
CA LEU A 351 -8.09 37.08 5.98
C LEU A 351 -9.23 37.86 5.30
N ASP A 352 -9.44 39.13 5.63
CA ASP A 352 -10.60 39.90 5.13
C ASP A 352 -10.29 40.78 3.92
N ARG A 353 -9.12 40.59 3.33
CA ARG A 353 -8.75 41.32 2.11
C ARG A 353 -9.66 40.90 0.95
N PRO A 354 -10.20 41.86 0.16
CA PRO A 354 -10.93 41.54 -1.06
C PRO A 354 -10.13 40.61 -1.97
N GLY A 355 -10.80 39.56 -2.48
CA GLY A 355 -10.14 38.56 -3.30
C GLY A 355 -9.65 39.12 -4.64
N PRO A 356 -8.59 38.53 -5.21
CA PRO A 356 -8.02 39.03 -6.45
C PRO A 356 -8.98 38.89 -7.64
N SER A 357 -8.73 39.69 -8.68
CA SER A 357 -9.45 39.57 -9.95
C SER A 357 -9.04 38.28 -10.68
N TYR A 358 -9.97 37.75 -11.48
CA TYR A 358 -9.69 36.59 -12.33
C TYR A 358 -8.62 36.93 -13.35
N THR A 359 -7.68 36.01 -13.54
CA THR A 359 -6.77 36.00 -14.69
C THR A 359 -7.31 35.16 -15.82
N VAL A 360 -8.16 34.18 -15.51
CA VAL A 360 -8.82 33.36 -16.52
C VAL A 360 -10.00 34.12 -17.15
N PRO A 361 -10.17 34.08 -18.49
CA PRO A 361 -11.34 34.62 -19.16
C PRO A 361 -12.65 34.03 -18.64
N ARG A 362 -13.68 34.88 -18.46
CA ARG A 362 -15.00 34.45 -17.95
C ARG A 362 -15.68 33.36 -18.79
N ARG A 363 -15.37 33.29 -20.08
CA ARG A 363 -15.89 32.25 -20.99
C ARG A 363 -15.41 30.87 -20.56
N ASN A 364 -14.10 30.70 -20.38
CA ASN A 364 -13.48 29.45 -19.95
C ASN A 364 -14.01 29.02 -18.57
N LEU A 365 -14.04 29.96 -17.61
CA LEU A 365 -14.61 29.72 -16.27
C LEU A 365 -16.07 29.22 -16.33
N SER A 366 -16.84 29.70 -17.31
CA SER A 366 -18.27 29.34 -17.45
C SER A 366 -18.50 28.04 -18.19
N GLN A 367 -17.61 27.66 -19.13
CA GLN A 367 -17.69 26.44 -19.94
C GLN A 367 -17.34 25.19 -19.12
N SER A 368 -16.44 25.30 -18.15
CA SER A 368 -16.05 24.18 -17.28
C SER A 368 -17.14 23.74 -16.28
N LEU A 369 -18.24 24.48 -16.17
CA LEU A 369 -19.31 24.21 -15.21
C LEU A 369 -20.58 23.70 -15.91
N VAL A 370 -20.95 22.45 -15.63
CA VAL A 370 -22.16 21.80 -16.15
C VAL A 370 -23.16 21.63 -15.01
N CYS A 371 -24.43 21.97 -15.25
CA CYS A 371 -25.46 21.99 -14.20
C CYS A 371 -26.70 21.20 -14.58
N TYR A 372 -27.22 20.41 -13.64
CA TYR A 372 -28.54 19.81 -13.65
C TYR A 372 -29.45 20.58 -12.69
N ALA A 373 -30.55 21.14 -13.21
CA ALA A 373 -31.44 21.99 -12.42
C ALA A 373 -32.27 21.21 -11.39
N GLY A 374 -32.58 19.94 -11.65
CA GLY A 374 -33.51 19.16 -10.84
C GLY A 374 -34.90 19.80 -10.74
N THR A 375 -35.74 19.21 -9.90
CA THR A 375 -37.09 19.73 -9.58
C THR A 375 -37.31 19.87 -8.07
N ASN A 376 -36.42 19.34 -7.23
CA ASN A 376 -36.50 19.44 -5.79
C ASN A 376 -35.84 20.74 -5.30
N TYR A 377 -36.52 21.86 -5.53
CA TYR A 377 -35.99 23.19 -5.22
C TYR A 377 -35.82 23.50 -3.74
N HIS A 378 -36.34 22.65 -2.82
CA HIS A 378 -36.11 22.80 -1.38
C HIS A 378 -34.67 22.48 -0.96
N LYS A 379 -33.92 21.78 -1.82
CA LYS A 379 -32.52 21.42 -1.59
C LYS A 379 -31.61 22.56 -2.06
N ARG A 380 -30.48 22.72 -1.35
CA ARG A 380 -29.42 23.64 -1.76
C ARG A 380 -28.75 23.09 -3.01
N TRP A 381 -28.29 23.99 -3.88
CA TRP A 381 -27.40 23.62 -4.98
C TRP A 381 -26.14 22.93 -4.46
N ILE A 382 -25.72 21.85 -5.13
CA ILE A 382 -24.50 21.09 -4.82
C ILE A 382 -23.47 21.34 -5.93
N LEU A 383 -22.22 21.63 -5.55
CA LEU A 383 -21.08 21.70 -6.45
C LEU A 383 -20.17 20.49 -6.21
N PHE A 384 -20.04 19.61 -7.22
CA PHE A 384 -19.12 18.48 -7.19
C PHE A 384 -17.77 18.84 -7.82
N LEU A 385 -16.69 18.47 -7.15
CA LEU A 385 -15.31 18.78 -7.52
C LEU A 385 -14.46 17.50 -7.58
N PRO A 386 -13.86 17.18 -8.73
CA PRO A 386 -13.03 15.98 -8.89
C PRO A 386 -11.67 16.15 -8.21
N GLY A 387 -10.98 15.03 -8.01
CA GLY A 387 -9.59 14.95 -7.58
C GLY A 387 -8.59 15.26 -8.70
N SER A 388 -7.31 14.97 -8.42
CA SER A 388 -6.25 15.12 -9.42
C SER A 388 -6.39 14.03 -10.48
N THR A 389 -6.15 14.39 -11.75
CA THR A 389 -6.27 13.53 -12.95
C THR A 389 -7.68 13.04 -13.27
N GLU A 390 -8.70 13.46 -12.52
CA GLU A 390 -10.03 12.90 -12.63
C GLU A 390 -10.87 13.75 -13.59
N GLU A 391 -11.38 13.11 -14.66
CA GLU A 391 -12.46 13.70 -15.43
C GLU A 391 -13.77 13.56 -14.65
N VAL A 392 -14.48 14.68 -14.52
CA VAL A 392 -15.72 14.77 -13.75
C VAL A 392 -16.78 13.76 -14.20
N HIS A 393 -16.96 13.61 -15.51
CA HIS A 393 -17.99 12.74 -16.03
C HIS A 393 -17.68 11.28 -15.69
N GLU A 394 -16.45 10.84 -15.93
CA GLU A 394 -16.01 9.48 -15.61
C GLU A 394 -16.05 9.20 -14.11
N LEU A 395 -15.71 10.18 -13.28
CA LEU A 395 -15.72 10.02 -11.83
C LEU A 395 -17.13 9.94 -11.25
N TYR A 396 -18.06 10.81 -11.68
CA TYR A 396 -19.35 11.00 -10.99
C TYR A 396 -20.59 10.48 -11.72
N SER A 397 -20.52 10.20 -13.03
CA SER A 397 -21.70 9.87 -13.85
C SER A 397 -22.47 8.65 -13.36
N TRP A 398 -21.75 7.62 -12.92
CA TRP A 398 -22.28 6.31 -12.53
C TRP A 398 -22.57 6.19 -11.03
N ASN A 399 -22.25 7.21 -10.22
CA ASN A 399 -22.51 7.24 -8.77
C ASN A 399 -23.32 8.48 -8.36
N TRP A 400 -22.70 9.53 -7.84
CA TRP A 400 -23.30 10.74 -7.31
C TRP A 400 -24.23 11.44 -8.30
N MET A 401 -23.86 11.58 -9.58
CA MET A 401 -24.74 12.20 -10.57
C MET A 401 -26.01 11.37 -10.79
N ASN A 402 -25.89 10.04 -10.83
CA ASN A 402 -27.03 9.15 -10.95
C ASN A 402 -27.98 9.31 -9.76
N ILE A 403 -27.44 9.31 -8.53
CA ILE A 403 -28.24 9.52 -7.30
C ILE A 403 -28.94 10.88 -7.31
N MET A 404 -28.24 11.96 -7.62
CA MET A 404 -28.82 13.30 -7.59
C MET A 404 -29.89 13.47 -8.66
N LYS A 405 -29.70 12.87 -9.85
CA LYS A 405 -30.73 12.82 -10.90
C LYS A 405 -31.97 12.04 -10.45
N LYS A 406 -31.80 10.82 -9.91
CA LYS A 406 -32.89 9.98 -9.36
C LYS A 406 -33.66 10.69 -8.23
N ARG A 407 -32.98 11.51 -7.42
CA ARG A 407 -33.61 12.31 -6.35
C ARG A 407 -34.15 13.67 -6.82
N HIS A 408 -33.90 14.05 -8.07
CA HIS A 408 -34.18 15.36 -8.65
C HIS A 408 -33.56 16.54 -7.89
N TRP A 409 -32.38 16.36 -7.29
CA TRP A 409 -31.67 17.42 -6.55
C TRP A 409 -30.84 18.30 -7.50
N PRO A 410 -30.83 19.64 -7.31
CA PRO A 410 -30.03 20.54 -8.13
C PRO A 410 -28.54 20.37 -7.84
N PHE A 411 -27.74 20.12 -8.88
CA PHE A 411 -26.29 20.05 -8.76
C PHE A 411 -25.57 20.60 -9.98
N CYS A 412 -24.32 21.00 -9.80
CA CYS A 412 -23.39 21.25 -10.87
C CYS A 412 -22.09 20.49 -10.62
N THR A 413 -21.41 20.15 -11.69
CA THR A 413 -20.07 19.57 -11.66
C THR A 413 -19.11 20.54 -12.33
N LEU A 414 -17.88 20.63 -11.81
CA LEU A 414 -16.85 21.53 -12.32
C LEU A 414 -15.64 20.73 -12.80
N GLN A 415 -15.37 20.75 -14.09
CA GLN A 415 -14.13 20.21 -14.64
C GLN A 415 -12.98 21.17 -14.33
N LEU A 416 -11.97 20.69 -13.61
CA LEU A 416 -10.76 21.48 -13.35
C LEU A 416 -9.92 21.58 -14.64
N PRO A 417 -9.20 22.71 -14.86
CA PRO A 417 -8.30 22.83 -15.99
C PRO A 417 -7.26 21.71 -15.94
N GLU A 418 -6.92 21.16 -17.12
CA GLU A 418 -5.94 20.07 -17.26
C GLU A 418 -6.24 18.89 -16.34
N ASN A 419 -7.53 18.59 -16.11
CA ASN A 419 -7.98 17.53 -15.19
C ASN A 419 -7.37 17.63 -13.78
N GLY A 420 -7.13 18.87 -13.31
CA GLY A 420 -6.54 19.11 -12.00
C GLY A 420 -5.02 18.90 -11.94
N LEU A 421 -4.32 18.89 -13.08
CA LEU A 421 -2.85 18.77 -13.16
C LEU A 421 -2.11 20.11 -13.26
N GLY A 422 -2.78 21.18 -13.71
CA GLY A 422 -2.22 22.53 -13.83
C GLY A 422 -2.09 23.28 -12.49
N ASP A 423 -1.76 24.58 -12.55
CA ASP A 423 -1.58 25.43 -11.36
C ASP A 423 -2.87 25.59 -10.55
N LEU A 424 -2.85 25.09 -9.31
CA LEU A 424 -3.97 25.13 -8.37
C LEU A 424 -4.41 26.55 -8.01
N GLN A 425 -3.51 27.54 -8.11
CA GLN A 425 -3.86 28.94 -7.93
C GLN A 425 -4.81 29.45 -9.02
N ILE A 426 -4.67 28.92 -10.24
CA ILE A 426 -5.56 29.19 -11.38
C ILE A 426 -6.84 28.38 -11.22
N ALA A 427 -6.74 27.10 -10.86
CA ALA A 427 -7.89 26.23 -10.64
C ALA A 427 -8.86 26.77 -9.55
N ALA A 428 -8.33 27.45 -8.51
CA ALA A 428 -9.15 28.12 -7.51
C ALA A 428 -10.08 29.20 -8.10
N GLU A 429 -9.69 29.88 -9.18
CA GLU A 429 -10.54 30.88 -9.85
C GLU A 429 -11.84 30.26 -10.40
N TYR A 430 -11.76 29.03 -10.92
CA TYR A 430 -12.91 28.26 -11.41
C TYR A 430 -13.89 27.92 -10.30
N ILE A 431 -13.38 27.56 -9.11
CA ILE A 431 -14.23 27.31 -7.93
C ILE A 431 -14.93 28.59 -7.51
N VAL A 432 -14.21 29.70 -7.37
CA VAL A 432 -14.78 31.00 -6.96
C VAL A 432 -15.88 31.44 -7.92
N HIS A 433 -15.65 31.34 -9.23
CA HIS A 433 -16.66 31.66 -10.24
C HIS A 433 -17.89 30.77 -10.13
N SER A 434 -17.68 29.46 -9.95
CA SER A 434 -18.75 28.48 -9.81
C SER A 434 -19.60 28.74 -8.57
N VAL A 435 -18.99 28.96 -7.40
CA VAL A 435 -19.70 29.30 -6.17
C VAL A 435 -20.56 30.56 -6.35
N ARG A 436 -20.00 31.63 -6.93
CA ARG A 436 -20.74 32.87 -7.22
C ARG A 436 -21.89 32.63 -8.21
N LYS A 437 -21.69 31.79 -9.23
CA LYS A 437 -22.71 31.47 -10.26
C LYS A 437 -23.86 30.68 -9.68
N LEU A 438 -23.59 29.62 -8.90
CA LEU A 438 -24.63 28.82 -8.23
C LEU A 438 -25.37 29.66 -7.18
N HIS A 439 -24.66 30.46 -6.37
CA HIS A 439 -25.30 31.32 -5.38
C HIS A 439 -26.25 32.33 -6.03
N ARG A 440 -25.84 33.02 -7.10
CA ARG A 440 -26.71 33.93 -7.85
C ARG A 440 -27.92 33.20 -8.43
N ARG A 441 -27.76 31.97 -8.89
CA ARG A 441 -28.87 31.15 -9.39
C ARG A 441 -29.87 30.85 -8.28
N ALA A 442 -29.42 30.37 -7.13
CA ALA A 442 -30.26 30.11 -5.96
C ALA A 442 -30.97 31.39 -5.45
N VAL A 443 -30.30 32.55 -5.48
CA VAL A 443 -30.92 33.84 -5.15
C VAL A 443 -32.01 34.22 -6.15
N ARG A 444 -31.79 34.02 -7.46
CA ARG A 444 -32.81 34.28 -8.48
C ARG A 444 -34.02 33.35 -8.33
N GLU A 445 -33.79 32.07 -8.04
CA GLU A 445 -34.86 31.11 -7.75
C GLU A 445 -35.69 31.57 -6.56
N LYS A 446 -35.04 31.95 -5.46
CA LYS A 446 -35.71 32.50 -4.28
C LYS A 446 -36.54 33.75 -4.60
N LYS A 447 -36.01 34.66 -5.42
CA LYS A 447 -36.75 35.86 -5.87
C LYS A 447 -37.97 35.54 -6.74
N LYS A 448 -37.96 34.41 -7.47
CA LYS A 448 -39.09 33.91 -8.26
C LYS A 448 -40.13 33.15 -7.44
N GLY A 449 -40.09 33.23 -6.10
CA GLY A 449 -41.03 32.53 -5.22
C GLY A 449 -40.72 31.05 -5.00
N ILE A 450 -39.65 30.52 -5.60
CA ILE A 450 -39.21 29.14 -5.38
C ILE A 450 -38.61 29.07 -3.96
N ARG A 451 -39.00 28.06 -3.15
CA ARG A 451 -38.47 27.84 -1.79
C ARG A 451 -37.02 27.30 -1.80
N SER A 452 -36.12 28.00 -2.50
CA SER A 452 -34.70 27.68 -2.68
C SER A 452 -33.84 28.31 -1.57
N LYS A 453 -32.90 27.50 -1.09
CA LYS A 453 -31.92 27.88 -0.08
C LYS A 453 -30.69 28.49 -0.77
N THR A 454 -30.32 29.73 -0.43
CA THR A 454 -29.35 30.53 -1.21
C THR A 454 -27.89 30.10 -1.07
N ARG A 455 -27.46 29.64 0.10
CA ARG A 455 -26.11 29.08 0.32
C ARG A 455 -26.01 27.67 -0.28
N ILE A 456 -24.84 27.30 -0.79
CA ILE A 456 -24.62 26.06 -1.56
C ILE A 456 -23.84 25.00 -0.75
N HIS A 457 -23.88 23.75 -1.19
CA HIS A 457 -22.99 22.69 -0.72
C HIS A 457 -21.83 22.52 -1.70
N ILE A 458 -20.64 22.25 -1.18
CA ILE A 458 -19.49 21.78 -1.98
C ILE A 458 -19.17 20.36 -1.54
N ILE A 459 -19.00 19.46 -2.50
CA ILE A 459 -18.58 18.08 -2.29
C ILE A 459 -17.35 17.85 -3.16
N GLY A 460 -16.24 17.41 -2.55
CA GLY A 460 -14.99 17.22 -3.27
C GLY A 460 -14.28 15.92 -2.89
N HIS A 461 -13.68 15.28 -3.90
CA HIS A 461 -12.80 14.12 -3.72
C HIS A 461 -11.34 14.54 -3.84
N SER A 462 -10.46 14.04 -2.98
CA SER A 462 -9.01 14.26 -3.07
C SER A 462 -8.67 15.77 -3.18
N LEU A 463 -7.92 16.18 -4.20
CA LEU A 463 -7.66 17.58 -4.54
C LEU A 463 -8.93 18.47 -4.51
N GLY A 464 -10.05 17.98 -5.07
CA GLY A 464 -11.32 18.70 -5.12
C GLY A 464 -11.93 18.97 -3.75
N GLY A 465 -11.56 18.21 -2.72
CA GLY A 465 -11.93 18.47 -1.32
C GLY A 465 -11.06 19.53 -0.65
N ALA A 466 -9.77 19.61 -1.00
CA ALA A 466 -8.82 20.56 -0.43
C ALA A 466 -8.89 21.94 -1.10
N LEU A 467 -8.91 21.98 -2.43
CA LEU A 467 -8.82 23.19 -3.25
C LEU A 467 -9.87 24.29 -2.92
N PRO A 468 -11.12 23.97 -2.54
CA PRO A 468 -12.09 24.97 -2.08
C PRO A 468 -11.61 25.79 -0.88
N ARG A 469 -10.75 25.23 -0.02
CA ARG A 469 -10.21 25.96 1.15
C ARG A 469 -9.28 27.07 0.71
N PHE A 470 -8.49 26.87 -0.36
CA PHE A 470 -7.69 27.93 -0.96
C PHE A 470 -8.57 29.07 -1.47
N ALA A 471 -9.67 28.75 -2.16
CA ALA A 471 -10.65 29.73 -2.61
C ALA A 471 -11.27 30.51 -1.43
N LEU A 472 -11.70 29.82 -0.36
CA LEU A 472 -12.27 30.43 0.84
C LEU A 472 -11.27 31.30 1.62
N ARG A 473 -9.99 30.92 1.58
CA ARG A 473 -8.88 31.64 2.21
C ARG A 473 -8.61 32.97 1.53
N PHE A 474 -8.67 33.03 0.20
CA PHE A 474 -8.27 34.20 -0.58
C PHE A 474 -9.41 34.99 -1.24
N TRP A 475 -10.65 34.49 -1.22
CA TRP A 475 -11.85 35.22 -1.65
C TRP A 475 -12.89 35.25 -0.54
N PRO A 476 -12.81 36.21 0.41
CA PRO A 476 -13.68 36.23 1.58
C PRO A 476 -15.16 36.37 1.26
N ASP A 477 -15.50 36.98 0.13
CA ASP A 477 -16.89 37.21 -0.29
C ASP A 477 -17.67 35.90 -0.51
N ILE A 478 -16.99 34.81 -0.90
CA ILE A 478 -17.67 33.54 -1.14
C ILE A 478 -17.99 32.76 0.15
N ARG A 479 -17.42 33.13 1.31
CA ARG A 479 -17.65 32.42 2.59
C ARG A 479 -19.12 32.41 2.98
N SER A 480 -19.81 33.53 2.80
CA SER A 480 -21.25 33.66 3.08
C SER A 480 -22.13 32.87 2.09
N MET A 481 -21.58 32.47 0.94
CA MET A 481 -22.29 31.75 -0.11
C MET A 481 -22.24 30.22 0.06
N VAL A 482 -21.29 29.69 0.84
CA VAL A 482 -21.09 28.25 1.05
C VAL A 482 -21.66 27.84 2.39
N TYR A 483 -22.57 26.87 2.45
CA TYR A 483 -23.14 26.36 3.71
C TYR A 483 -22.23 25.31 4.36
N GLN A 484 -21.73 24.35 3.57
CA GLN A 484 -20.79 23.34 4.04
C GLN A 484 -19.90 22.83 2.92
N LEU A 485 -18.72 22.36 3.31
CA LEU A 485 -17.78 21.61 2.48
C LEU A 485 -17.71 20.18 3.01
N ILE A 486 -18.09 19.22 2.17
CA ILE A 486 -17.92 17.78 2.42
C ILE A 486 -16.75 17.31 1.58
N ALA A 487 -15.75 16.70 2.19
CA ALA A 487 -14.54 16.27 1.51
C ALA A 487 -14.24 14.80 1.81
N PHE A 488 -13.77 14.09 0.80
CA PHE A 488 -13.33 12.70 0.89
C PHE A 488 -11.84 12.62 0.58
N GLY A 489 -11.04 12.08 1.51
CA GLY A 489 -9.59 11.86 1.33
C GLY A 489 -8.84 13.11 0.83
N ALA A 490 -9.18 14.30 1.31
CA ALA A 490 -8.67 15.55 0.75
C ALA A 490 -7.19 15.81 1.10
N THR A 491 -6.42 16.37 0.16
CA THR A 491 -5.00 16.71 0.34
C THR A 491 -4.77 18.00 1.17
N ASN A 492 -5.50 18.15 2.28
CA ASN A 492 -5.53 19.35 3.12
C ASN A 492 -4.15 19.80 3.62
N HIS A 493 -3.28 18.85 3.96
CA HIS A 493 -1.89 19.07 4.37
C HIS A 493 -0.88 18.37 3.46
N GLY A 494 -1.33 18.01 2.25
CA GLY A 494 -0.51 17.33 1.24
C GLY A 494 -0.36 15.83 1.50
N THR A 495 0.45 15.17 0.68
CA THR A 495 0.71 13.73 0.83
C THR A 495 2.17 13.39 0.58
N SER A 496 2.69 12.44 1.36
CA SER A 496 4.02 11.88 1.18
C SER A 496 4.15 11.11 -0.14
N MET A 497 3.03 10.70 -0.74
CA MET A 497 3.02 10.08 -2.07
C MET A 497 3.42 11.09 -3.15
N ALA A 498 2.92 12.32 -3.08
CA ALA A 498 3.32 13.40 -3.98
C ALA A 498 4.79 13.79 -3.77
N ASP A 499 5.27 13.81 -2.52
CA ASP A 499 6.69 14.01 -2.24
C ASP A 499 7.56 12.92 -2.89
N THR A 500 7.15 11.66 -2.76
CA THR A 500 7.89 10.52 -3.31
C THR A 500 7.90 10.57 -4.84
N ALA A 501 6.74 10.81 -5.45
CA ALA A 501 6.59 10.90 -6.90
C ALA A 501 7.47 12.03 -7.49
N CYS A 502 7.41 13.23 -6.93
CA CYS A 502 8.13 14.40 -7.45
C CYS A 502 9.61 14.44 -7.07
N GLN A 503 10.05 13.59 -6.13
CA GLN A 503 11.47 13.36 -5.89
C GLN A 503 12.05 12.39 -6.91
N ALA A 504 11.29 11.36 -7.30
CA ALA A 504 11.73 10.35 -8.25
C ALA A 504 11.66 10.86 -9.71
N PHE A 505 10.68 11.70 -10.03
CA PHE A 505 10.37 12.12 -11.39
C PHE A 505 10.00 13.60 -11.49
N ARG A 506 9.96 14.14 -12.71
CA ARG A 506 9.29 15.43 -12.95
C ARG A 506 7.79 15.24 -12.78
N CYS A 507 7.15 16.21 -12.14
CA CYS A 507 5.74 16.14 -11.80
C CYS A 507 4.92 17.19 -12.55
N PRO A 508 3.62 16.94 -12.73
CA PRO A 508 2.67 18.01 -13.03
C PRO A 508 2.65 19.04 -11.91
N ILE A 509 2.30 20.28 -12.27
CA ILE A 509 2.31 21.42 -11.35
C ILE A 509 1.48 21.13 -10.08
N SER A 510 0.26 20.63 -10.23
CA SER A 510 -0.62 20.40 -9.08
C SER A 510 -0.08 19.38 -8.10
N VAL A 511 0.68 18.38 -8.58
CA VAL A 511 1.29 17.35 -7.73
C VAL A 511 2.41 17.97 -6.90
N THR A 512 3.21 18.87 -7.50
CA THR A 512 4.22 19.64 -6.73
C THR A 512 3.58 20.51 -5.65
N GLN A 513 2.42 21.11 -5.95
CA GLN A 513 1.66 21.93 -5.00
C GLN A 513 0.94 21.10 -3.92
N GLN A 514 0.78 19.79 -4.09
CA GLN A 514 0.21 18.86 -3.11
C GLN A 514 1.26 18.14 -2.25
N ARG A 515 2.53 18.45 -2.42
CA ARG A 515 3.63 17.97 -1.55
C ARG A 515 3.48 18.51 -0.13
N ILE A 516 3.91 17.74 0.86
CA ILE A 516 3.86 18.20 2.25
C ILE A 516 4.76 19.44 2.40
N ASN A 517 4.23 20.48 3.04
CA ASN A 517 4.86 21.79 3.20
C ASN A 517 5.14 22.55 1.87
N SER A 518 4.39 22.28 0.80
CA SER A 518 4.39 23.14 -0.39
C SER A 518 4.00 24.59 -0.02
N SER A 519 4.52 25.55 -0.78
CA SER A 519 4.18 26.97 -0.65
C SER A 519 2.68 27.20 -0.79
N PHE A 520 2.05 26.49 -1.72
CA PHE A 520 0.61 26.48 -1.95
C PHE A 520 -0.17 26.05 -0.71
N LEU A 521 0.17 24.91 -0.09
CA LEU A 521 -0.54 24.42 1.10
C LEU A 521 -0.25 25.27 2.33
N CYS A 522 0.97 25.80 2.46
CA CYS A 522 1.29 26.76 3.52
C CYS A 522 0.45 28.03 3.40
N ALA A 523 0.25 28.53 2.17
CA ALA A 523 -0.63 29.67 1.91
C ALA A 523 -2.10 29.34 2.20
N MET A 524 -2.57 28.17 1.76
CA MET A 524 -3.94 27.68 2.00
C MET A 524 -4.28 27.59 3.49
N ASN A 525 -3.39 27.01 4.29
CA ASN A 525 -3.57 26.77 5.72
C ASN A 525 -3.14 27.96 6.60
N SER A 526 -2.75 29.09 6.00
CA SER A 526 -2.30 30.26 6.75
C SER A 526 -3.42 30.90 7.58
N TYR A 527 -3.08 31.34 8.80
CA TYR A 527 -3.95 31.90 9.85
C TYR A 527 -5.00 30.95 10.41
N GLN A 528 -5.89 30.40 9.58
CA GLN A 528 -6.91 29.46 10.00
C GLN A 528 -7.31 28.53 8.86
N GLU A 529 -7.65 27.31 9.23
CA GLU A 529 -7.96 26.24 8.31
C GLU A 529 -9.45 26.15 7.93
N SER A 530 -10.31 26.68 8.79
CA SER A 530 -11.78 26.65 8.69
C SER A 530 -12.36 28.02 9.05
N PHE A 531 -13.61 28.27 8.65
CA PHE A 531 -14.33 29.53 8.88
C PHE A 531 -15.67 29.25 9.55
N SER A 532 -15.99 29.96 10.63
CA SER A 532 -17.14 29.68 11.52
C SER A 532 -18.51 29.69 10.83
N SER A 533 -18.66 30.41 9.72
CA SER A 533 -19.91 30.42 8.97
C SER A 533 -20.16 29.13 8.17
N ILE A 534 -19.15 28.27 7.99
CA ILE A 534 -19.16 27.10 7.10
C ILE A 534 -18.92 25.84 7.95
N ARG A 535 -19.70 24.78 7.70
CA ARG A 535 -19.41 23.45 8.28
C ARG A 535 -18.41 22.69 7.40
N TYR A 536 -17.39 22.09 8.00
CA TYR A 536 -16.41 21.26 7.29
C TYR A 536 -16.58 19.83 7.73
N ILE A 537 -16.81 18.92 6.79
CA ILE A 537 -17.02 17.50 7.06
C ILE A 537 -16.01 16.73 6.23
N ASN A 538 -14.99 16.16 6.87
CA ASN A 538 -14.03 15.29 6.22
C ASN A 538 -14.40 13.85 6.52
N ILE A 539 -14.66 13.08 5.47
CA ILE A 539 -14.88 11.65 5.53
C ILE A 539 -13.58 11.00 5.07
N LEU A 540 -12.93 10.27 5.97
CA LEU A 540 -11.59 9.74 5.81
C LEU A 540 -11.62 8.22 5.79
N SER A 541 -10.61 7.62 5.15
CA SER A 541 -10.32 6.19 5.30
C SER A 541 -8.95 5.97 5.93
N LYS A 542 -8.88 5.06 6.91
CA LYS A 542 -7.60 4.57 7.45
C LYS A 542 -6.80 3.77 6.40
N PHE A 543 -7.49 3.27 5.37
CA PHE A 543 -6.91 2.49 4.28
C PHE A 543 -6.53 3.34 3.06
N ASP A 544 -6.80 4.65 3.05
CA ASP A 544 -6.42 5.57 1.97
C ASP A 544 -4.92 5.47 1.64
N GLU A 545 -4.58 4.92 0.48
CA GLU A 545 -3.23 4.61 0.02
C GLU A 545 -2.55 5.78 -0.71
N ILE A 546 -3.30 6.82 -1.08
CA ILE A 546 -2.81 7.97 -1.84
C ILE A 546 -2.48 9.14 -0.92
N VAL A 547 -3.33 9.46 0.04
CA VAL A 547 -3.13 10.56 1.01
C VAL A 547 -2.55 9.99 2.30
N ARG A 548 -1.22 10.06 2.41
CA ARG A 548 -0.46 9.55 3.55
C ARG A 548 0.41 10.64 4.18
N PRO A 549 0.51 10.68 5.52
CA PRO A 549 -0.30 9.95 6.51
C PRO A 549 -1.79 10.34 6.41
N VAL A 550 -2.73 9.48 6.80
CA VAL A 550 -4.18 9.72 6.57
C VAL A 550 -4.68 10.95 7.33
N GLU A 551 -4.06 11.24 8.47
CA GLU A 551 -4.28 12.41 9.31
C GLU A 551 -3.96 13.72 8.57
N SER A 552 -3.17 13.68 7.49
CA SER A 552 -2.91 14.86 6.64
C SER A 552 -4.17 15.37 5.95
N SER A 553 -5.19 14.53 5.80
CA SER A 553 -6.50 14.92 5.28
C SER A 553 -7.41 15.55 6.33
N GLU A 554 -7.07 15.53 7.61
CA GLU A 554 -7.85 16.22 8.64
C GLU A 554 -7.79 17.75 8.45
N ILE A 555 -8.83 18.44 8.91
CA ILE A 555 -8.85 19.90 9.04
C ILE A 555 -8.97 20.22 10.52
N HIS A 556 -8.34 21.32 10.94
CA HIS A 556 -8.45 21.81 12.31
C HIS A 556 -9.43 22.99 12.43
N GLY A 557 -10.21 23.01 13.50
CA GLY A 557 -11.07 24.13 13.90
C GLY A 557 -12.45 23.74 14.43
N GLU A 558 -13.16 24.73 14.96
CA GLU A 558 -14.39 24.53 15.74
C GLU A 558 -15.57 23.98 14.93
N THR A 559 -15.66 24.34 13.64
CA THR A 559 -16.76 23.91 12.76
C THR A 559 -16.45 22.66 11.94
N VAL A 560 -15.39 21.93 12.32
CA VAL A 560 -14.90 20.75 11.62
C VAL A 560 -15.41 19.47 12.24
N THR A 561 -15.72 18.49 11.40
CA THR A 561 -15.98 17.11 11.79
C THR A 561 -15.13 16.19 10.91
N ASN A 562 -14.08 15.60 11.49
CA ASN A 562 -13.27 14.56 10.86
C ASN A 562 -13.84 13.19 11.27
N ILE A 563 -14.21 12.35 10.31
CA ILE A 563 -14.82 11.04 10.54
C ILE A 563 -14.07 9.98 9.74
N TYR A 564 -13.46 9.02 10.42
CA TYR A 564 -12.93 7.84 9.74
C TYR A 564 -14.04 6.80 9.55
N ILE A 565 -14.21 6.31 8.32
CA ILE A 565 -15.16 5.24 8.00
C ILE A 565 -14.93 4.03 8.93
N GLN A 566 -13.66 3.71 9.22
CA GLN A 566 -13.30 2.58 10.07
C GLN A 566 -13.54 2.79 11.58
N ASP A 567 -13.82 4.01 12.04
CA ASP A 567 -14.27 4.23 13.42
C ASP A 567 -15.74 3.81 13.60
N ILE A 568 -16.52 3.85 12.52
CA ILE A 568 -17.92 3.40 12.47
C ILE A 568 -17.98 1.92 12.05
N CYS A 569 -17.24 1.57 10.99
CA CYS A 569 -17.20 0.24 10.37
C CYS A 569 -15.77 -0.36 10.40
N PRO A 570 -15.32 -0.97 11.52
CA PRO A 570 -13.93 -1.42 11.67
C PRO A 570 -13.44 -2.44 10.63
N LEU A 571 -14.34 -3.25 10.07
CA LEU A 571 -14.03 -4.28 9.06
C LEU A 571 -14.13 -3.76 7.61
N ARG A 572 -14.35 -2.45 7.42
CA ARG A 572 -14.52 -1.85 6.10
C ARG A 572 -13.18 -1.61 5.40
N ILE A 573 -12.52 -2.68 4.98
CA ILE A 573 -11.16 -2.67 4.43
C ILE A 573 -11.08 -2.24 2.95
N PHE A 574 -12.18 -2.35 2.19
CA PHE A 574 -12.25 -2.01 0.76
C PHE A 574 -12.58 -0.53 0.48
N SER A 575 -12.70 0.28 1.53
CA SER A 575 -12.83 1.73 1.40
C SER A 575 -11.43 2.33 1.27
N GLU A 576 -10.81 2.21 0.10
CA GLU A 576 -9.53 2.85 -0.22
C GLU A 576 -9.73 4.35 -0.59
N HIS A 577 -8.70 5.04 -1.10
CA HIS A 577 -8.77 6.48 -1.43
C HIS A 577 -10.00 6.84 -2.29
N LEU A 578 -10.15 6.20 -3.44
CA LEU A 578 -11.26 6.40 -4.37
C LEU A 578 -12.57 5.91 -3.74
N GLY A 579 -12.55 4.72 -3.14
CA GLY A 579 -13.72 4.08 -2.56
C GLY A 579 -14.40 4.92 -1.50
N ALA A 580 -13.65 5.56 -0.61
CA ALA A 580 -14.19 6.36 0.49
C ALA A 580 -15.15 7.48 0.01
N GLY A 581 -14.90 8.05 -1.17
CA GLY A 581 -15.69 9.15 -1.72
C GLY A 581 -16.59 8.80 -2.89
N ILE A 582 -16.32 7.71 -3.61
CA ILE A 582 -16.94 7.46 -4.92
C ILE A 582 -17.95 6.32 -4.90
N TYR A 583 -17.72 5.26 -4.13
CA TYR A 583 -18.60 4.09 -4.15
C TYR A 583 -18.94 3.50 -2.78
N ASP A 584 -18.26 3.89 -1.70
CA ASP A 584 -18.51 3.35 -0.36
C ASP A 584 -19.89 3.78 0.19
N TYR A 585 -20.68 2.80 0.63
CA TYR A 585 -22.00 3.08 1.22
C TYR A 585 -21.95 3.95 2.48
N CYS A 586 -20.99 3.75 3.39
CA CYS A 586 -20.91 4.52 4.63
C CYS A 586 -20.50 5.97 4.34
N GLY A 587 -19.59 6.19 3.39
CA GLY A 587 -19.28 7.52 2.84
C GLY A 587 -20.51 8.20 2.25
N TYR A 588 -21.32 7.46 1.48
CA TYR A 588 -22.61 7.94 0.98
C TYR A 588 -23.59 8.29 2.11
N PHE A 589 -23.75 7.40 3.09
CA PHE A 589 -24.68 7.54 4.20
C PHE A 589 -24.38 8.79 5.04
N LEU A 590 -23.11 9.01 5.39
CA LEU A 590 -22.64 10.20 6.11
C LEU A 590 -22.94 11.47 5.33
N THR A 591 -22.68 11.47 4.02
CA THR A 591 -22.93 12.60 3.14
C THR A 591 -24.41 12.93 3.02
N MET A 592 -25.27 11.91 2.87
CA MET A 592 -26.72 12.13 2.80
C MET A 592 -27.30 12.64 4.12
N ASN A 593 -26.79 12.18 5.27
CA ASN A 593 -27.14 12.76 6.57
C ASN A 593 -26.70 14.23 6.65
N ALA A 594 -25.48 14.55 6.21
CA ALA A 594 -24.98 15.92 6.18
C ALA A 594 -25.79 16.85 5.27
N LEU A 595 -26.19 16.40 4.07
CA LEU A 595 -27.00 17.18 3.12
C LEU A 595 -28.43 17.41 3.61
N ASN A 596 -28.95 16.51 4.45
CA ASN A 596 -30.23 16.66 5.11
C ASN A 596 -30.13 17.42 6.46
N SER A 597 -28.97 18.02 6.77
CA SER A 597 -28.71 18.75 8.01
C SER A 597 -28.90 17.90 9.28
N ARG A 598 -28.75 16.58 9.19
CA ARG A 598 -28.75 15.68 10.35
C ARG A 598 -27.41 15.75 11.09
N SER A 599 -27.45 15.41 12.38
CA SER A 599 -26.24 15.28 13.20
C SER A 599 -25.39 14.12 12.70
N LEU A 600 -24.07 14.31 12.68
CA LEU A 600 -23.10 13.23 12.44
C LEU A 600 -22.48 12.68 13.73
N LYS A 601 -23.01 13.09 14.90
CA LYS A 601 -22.68 12.49 16.19
C LYS A 601 -23.53 11.24 16.38
N ASN A 602 -22.95 10.16 16.91
CA ASN A 602 -23.62 8.89 17.20
C ASN A 602 -24.29 8.24 15.98
N ILE A 603 -23.57 8.16 14.85
CA ILE A 603 -24.02 7.45 13.66
C ILE A 603 -24.26 5.97 13.98
N SER A 604 -25.41 5.42 13.54
CA SER A 604 -25.68 3.98 13.65
C SER A 604 -24.65 3.19 12.85
N LYS A 605 -23.99 2.26 13.54
CA LYS A 605 -23.04 1.33 12.91
C LYS A 605 -23.79 0.34 12.03
N GLU A 606 -24.94 -0.12 12.47
CA GLU A 606 -25.79 -1.07 11.76
C GLU A 606 -26.19 -0.50 10.38
N GLU A 607 -26.66 0.74 10.33
CA GLU A 607 -27.04 1.39 9.07
C GLU A 607 -25.81 1.68 8.19
N CYS A 608 -24.75 2.29 8.72
CA CYS A 608 -23.58 2.68 7.92
C CYS A 608 -22.84 1.47 7.35
N CYS A 609 -22.81 0.35 8.08
CA CYS A 609 -22.08 -0.85 7.68
C CYS A 609 -22.95 -1.89 6.96
N SER A 610 -24.24 -1.61 6.75
CA SER A 610 -25.22 -2.58 6.18
C SER A 610 -24.91 -3.02 4.75
N GLN A 611 -24.29 -2.17 3.94
CA GLN A 611 -24.05 -2.41 2.52
C GLN A 611 -22.63 -1.99 2.13
N ILE A 612 -22.07 -2.59 1.09
CA ILE A 612 -20.74 -2.26 0.57
C ILE A 612 -20.79 -1.05 -0.37
N LEU A 613 -21.69 -1.09 -1.35
CA LEU A 613 -21.77 -0.07 -2.39
C LEU A 613 -22.90 0.91 -2.10
N MET A 614 -22.69 2.18 -2.43
CA MET A 614 -23.73 3.19 -2.37
C MET A 614 -24.88 2.89 -3.36
N PRO A 615 -26.12 3.32 -3.05
CA PRO A 615 -27.26 3.09 -3.93
C PRO A 615 -27.08 3.74 -5.30
N GLY A 616 -27.57 3.11 -6.37
CA GLY A 616 -27.47 3.66 -7.73
C GLY A 616 -26.22 3.23 -8.51
N ILE A 617 -25.36 2.42 -7.91
CA ILE A 617 -24.42 1.56 -8.63
C ILE A 617 -25.16 0.24 -8.92
N ASP A 618 -25.91 0.21 -10.03
CA ASP A 618 -26.78 -0.91 -10.41
C ASP A 618 -26.08 -1.88 -11.38
N THR A 619 -24.75 -1.79 -11.50
CA THR A 619 -23.94 -2.51 -12.49
C THR A 619 -23.49 -3.88 -11.98
N PRO A 620 -23.39 -4.92 -12.83
CA PRO A 620 -22.76 -6.19 -12.48
C PRO A 620 -21.35 -5.97 -11.91
N THR A 621 -20.89 -6.86 -11.02
CA THR A 621 -19.57 -6.75 -10.36
C THR A 621 -18.42 -6.55 -11.36
N THR A 622 -18.51 -7.17 -12.54
CA THR A 622 -17.52 -7.02 -13.63
C THR A 622 -17.46 -5.62 -14.20
N GLU A 623 -18.60 -4.96 -14.41
CA GLU A 623 -18.67 -3.59 -14.91
C GLU A 623 -18.25 -2.59 -13.83
N PHE A 624 -18.64 -2.81 -12.56
CA PHE A 624 -18.13 -2.04 -11.43
C PHE A 624 -16.60 -2.10 -11.34
N LEU A 625 -16.02 -3.31 -11.38
CA LEU A 625 -14.57 -3.49 -11.36
C LEU A 625 -13.91 -2.85 -12.58
N SER A 626 -14.55 -2.91 -13.76
CA SER A 626 -14.03 -2.24 -14.97
C SER A 626 -13.98 -0.72 -14.80
N LYS A 627 -14.99 -0.11 -14.16
CA LYS A 627 -15.02 1.34 -13.89
C LYS A 627 -13.95 1.76 -12.88
N VAL A 628 -13.75 0.97 -11.83
CA VAL A 628 -12.68 1.21 -10.85
C VAL A 628 -11.30 1.06 -11.50
N LEU A 629 -11.08 0.00 -12.27
CA LEU A 629 -9.82 -0.24 -13.00
C LEU A 629 -9.55 0.86 -14.04
N TYR A 630 -10.58 1.27 -14.79
CA TYR A 630 -10.48 2.35 -15.76
C TYR A 630 -10.09 3.68 -15.09
N SER A 631 -10.68 4.01 -13.93
CA SER A 631 -10.29 5.20 -13.17
C SER A 631 -8.81 5.16 -12.74
N ALA A 632 -8.31 3.99 -12.35
CA ALA A 632 -6.91 3.81 -11.98
C ALA A 632 -5.96 3.88 -13.20
N GLU A 633 -6.35 3.29 -14.33
CA GLU A 633 -5.61 3.34 -15.59
C GLU A 633 -5.54 4.77 -16.14
N GLU A 634 -6.66 5.49 -16.13
CA GLU A 634 -6.73 6.88 -16.58
C GLU A 634 -5.90 7.80 -15.67
N HIS A 635 -5.89 7.56 -14.36
CA HIS A 635 -5.01 8.26 -13.43
C HIS A 635 -3.54 8.07 -13.81
N ALA A 636 -3.12 6.82 -14.05
CA ALA A 636 -1.76 6.52 -14.49
C ALA A 636 -1.45 7.15 -15.86
N ARG A 637 -2.39 7.07 -16.82
CA ARG A 637 -2.24 7.63 -18.17
C ARG A 637 -2.09 9.14 -18.14
N GLN A 638 -2.92 9.84 -17.38
CA GLN A 638 -2.88 11.30 -17.25
C GLN A 638 -1.58 11.77 -16.59
N LEU A 639 -1.11 11.06 -15.54
CA LEU A 639 0.20 11.32 -14.95
C LEU A 639 1.34 11.09 -15.94
N LEU A 640 1.27 10.02 -16.75
CA LEU A 640 2.27 9.71 -17.79
C LEU A 640 2.28 10.74 -18.93
N MET A 641 1.13 11.27 -19.32
CA MET A 641 1.04 12.29 -20.38
C MET A 641 1.56 13.66 -19.92
N HIS A 642 1.37 14.00 -18.64
CA HIS A 642 1.88 15.23 -18.04
C HIS A 642 3.25 15.03 -17.35
N PHE A 643 3.91 13.91 -17.65
CA PHE A 643 5.22 13.54 -17.14
C PHE A 643 6.29 14.38 -17.85
N GLY A 644 6.64 15.53 -17.28
CA GLY A 644 7.69 16.38 -17.86
C GLY A 644 7.70 17.84 -17.45
N GLU A 645 6.68 18.34 -16.75
CA GLU A 645 6.49 19.79 -16.66
C GLU A 645 7.50 20.48 -15.76
N ILE A 646 7.60 20.17 -14.46
CA ILE A 646 8.49 20.91 -13.55
C ILE A 646 9.01 20.02 -12.41
N LYS A 647 10.21 20.33 -11.91
CA LYS A 647 10.79 19.69 -10.71
C LYS A 647 10.43 20.45 -9.42
N ASP A 648 10.30 21.76 -9.54
CA ASP A 648 10.04 22.67 -8.42
C ASP A 648 8.63 23.23 -8.52
N GLU A 649 8.03 23.47 -7.36
CA GLU A 649 6.71 24.10 -7.26
C GLU A 649 6.75 25.52 -7.85
N PRO A 650 5.74 25.94 -8.64
CA PRO A 650 5.66 27.30 -9.11
C PRO A 650 5.52 28.27 -7.94
N GLU A 651 6.12 29.45 -8.08
CA GLU A 651 6.04 30.48 -7.06
C GLU A 651 4.59 30.94 -6.84
N LEU A 652 4.24 31.21 -5.58
CA LEU A 652 2.96 31.84 -5.27
C LEU A 652 2.83 33.18 -6.01
N ARG A 653 1.72 33.37 -6.70
CA ARG A 653 1.38 34.62 -7.37
C ARG A 653 1.43 35.76 -6.35
N CYS A 654 1.94 36.91 -6.79
CA CYS A 654 2.12 38.10 -5.96
C CYS A 654 0.89 38.49 -5.13
N VAL A 655 -0.33 38.21 -5.60
CA VAL A 655 -1.58 38.51 -4.89
C VAL A 655 -1.73 37.74 -3.58
N PHE A 656 -1.03 36.61 -3.42
CA PHE A 656 -1.07 35.72 -2.26
C PHE A 656 0.11 35.89 -1.30
N ARG A 657 1.04 36.82 -1.56
CA ARG A 657 2.23 37.07 -0.72
C ARG A 657 2.33 38.53 -0.24
N MET A 658 2.65 38.75 1.03
CA MET A 658 2.69 40.10 1.63
C MET A 658 3.91 40.93 1.21
N ASP A 659 5.06 40.30 1.04
CA ASP A 659 6.30 40.93 0.58
C ASP A 659 6.11 41.60 -0.79
N CYS A 660 5.50 40.90 -1.75
CA CYS A 660 5.27 41.39 -3.10
C CYS A 660 4.25 42.54 -3.14
N LEU A 661 3.19 42.46 -2.34
CA LEU A 661 2.17 43.51 -2.23
C LEU A 661 2.73 44.80 -1.64
N THR A 662 3.57 44.66 -0.60
CA THR A 662 4.23 45.80 0.05
C THR A 662 5.18 46.48 -0.92
N ARG A 663 5.95 45.70 -1.69
CA ARG A 663 6.83 46.23 -2.76
C ARG A 663 6.03 46.93 -3.85
N LYS A 664 4.93 46.35 -4.35
CA LYS A 664 4.06 46.99 -5.36
C LYS A 664 3.44 48.30 -4.86
N LYS A 665 3.00 48.35 -3.59
CA LYS A 665 2.49 49.59 -2.98
C LYS A 665 3.57 50.68 -2.93
N ARG A 666 4.79 50.35 -2.50
CA ARG A 666 5.92 51.29 -2.47
C ARG A 666 6.28 51.81 -3.86
N VAL A 667 6.38 50.93 -4.87
CA VAL A 667 6.65 51.35 -6.26
C VAL A 667 5.54 52.23 -6.83
N LYS A 668 4.26 51.92 -6.52
CA LYS A 668 3.13 52.76 -6.94
C LYS A 668 3.16 54.13 -6.26
N GLN A 669 3.51 54.20 -4.96
CA GLN A 669 3.68 55.47 -4.24
C GLN A 669 4.86 56.29 -4.77
N MET A 670 5.97 55.65 -5.17
CA MET A 670 7.12 56.31 -5.79
C MET A 670 6.88 56.79 -7.22
N ARG A 671 5.88 56.24 -7.93
CA ARG A 671 5.46 56.72 -9.26
C ARG A 671 4.39 57.82 -9.22
N LEU A 672 3.77 58.02 -8.06
CA LEU A 672 2.75 59.06 -7.81
C LEU A 672 3.34 60.29 -7.10
N ARG A 673 4.55 60.15 -6.56
CA ARG A 673 5.45 61.26 -6.20
C ARG A 673 6.35 61.52 -7.39
#